data_AF-A0A182N1L6-F1
#
_entry.id   AF-A0A182N1L6-F1
#
_cell.length_a   1.000
_cell.length_b   1.000
_cell.length_c   1.000
_cell.angle_alpha   90.00
_cell.angle_beta   90.00
_cell.angle_gamma   90.00
#
_symmetry.space_group_name_H-M   'P 1'
#
loop_
_entity.id
_entity.type
_entity.pdbx_description
1 polymer ?
#
loop_
_entity_poly.entity_id
_entity_poly.type
_entity_poly.pdbx_seq_one_letter_code
_entity_poly.pdbx_strand_id
1 'polypeptide(L)'
;MSLHEWYRRRERGLPPRVGDTDMIYRTIFRSLQPTRPAPHTAGYGQDCGAICNLEFSPDGTMLTAACEQKSIVLFDPLTEKQICAVNNAHDGSVNCIRYVDNRTFASCSDDTTVALWDSRNLSAKLRTLHGHSGWVKNIEYARQDGILLSSGLDGLVYAWELKNSTEQGCTYQRLLHVPGLMRCRLAPDETRLVLCTSSGYLMLVHDLNLSTFAGDLVNFRPNIHRLNLMRKQRAAPATNVAHRRKRNRIEFVSDFPPGDSAEIISGLTIHPQGWCALSRNIAYDEQTEWSVVHDIQSSAGNDEPSGDEESELEKEDDFESEEEPELHQTSTNGTGKGVVRRGSDTSAAEETETACLPREAPWCSAVMQRNVINNVFPGHSGASCPSLKRAPHRLTEAKQDVSSAPNAAGMWPAITVRKREDAAKRSGPGPDGARLLYYIQESSSVEGTYIREACFSPDGRVICSPHDACGIRLLAFNERCNELQYARHCTSTAGQPQRLRELQYKACHPHVVISSQFSPRIPLLVAGCLLGNIIWNLPGHHPAGECPAAGSRIPAATVGHSRASGDERNMKLQLAMGRSQSPAMEKDAEATKGGAYEATSVSGPEDDFELWDQSKALRSVYRDNRWSQNGWSSCIPISIILVLIVLVVLLPLMDHSERAGEESGRAAGALPARPACPESCAVQLTESIPEGLVYPNGSPTFRSTYDAWTALIAVARETIEIGSFYWTLKGADVYNHSSAREGETIFRRLFEAGTERKLRVKIAQSAPTSASPNLDTDLLAKQGAATVRSVDFPRLLGGGVLHTKVWIVDRQHFYLGSANMDWRSLTQVKELGVLGINCSCLVHDLAKVFDVYWDMGAPDARLPPKWPKEYAADFNHTAPAHVQFNGNTALLDTYFSSSPPKMSPDWRTDDLFAILDVIGKANRFVHISVMDYFPLTLYTRITHYWPYIDDALRKAAIERKVSLRLLISLWDHSRPSEEYFLHSLEALSSALSGVDIQIRRFIVPASDDQKKIPFGRVNHNKYMVTDNTAYVGTSNWSGDYFIDTAGIGMVISSFDTNGTIIQELQSLFERDWNSRYAVRLS
;
A
#
# COMPACT_ATOMS: atom_id res chain seq x y z
N MET A 1 18.12 -5.01 -4.78
CA MET A 1 17.90 -5.83 -3.57
C MET A 1 18.42 -7.24 -3.85
N SER A 2 19.05 -7.91 -2.89
CA SER A 2 19.42 -9.33 -3.03
C SER A 2 18.32 -10.26 -2.50
N LEU A 3 18.30 -11.54 -2.92
CA LEU A 3 17.38 -12.55 -2.39
C LEU A 3 17.46 -12.67 -0.84
N HIS A 4 18.67 -12.59 -0.29
CA HIS A 4 18.89 -12.69 1.16
C HIS A 4 18.43 -11.45 1.93
N GLU A 5 18.64 -10.25 1.36
CA GLU A 5 18.12 -8.99 1.90
C GLU A 5 16.59 -8.97 1.86
N TRP A 6 15.99 -9.40 0.75
CA TRP A 6 14.54 -9.58 0.62
C TRP A 6 14.02 -10.53 1.71
N TYR A 7 14.61 -11.73 1.84
CA TYR A 7 14.19 -12.72 2.84
C TYR A 7 14.28 -12.17 4.27
N ARG A 8 15.35 -11.45 4.63
CA ARG A 8 15.47 -10.83 5.97
C ARG A 8 14.49 -9.69 6.24
N ARG A 9 14.10 -8.90 5.22
CA ARG A 9 13.03 -7.90 5.35
C ARG A 9 11.69 -8.57 5.65
N ARG A 10 11.43 -9.67 4.94
CA ARG A 10 10.24 -10.51 5.05
C ARG A 10 10.14 -11.22 6.39
N GLU A 11 11.24 -11.80 6.91
CA GLU A 11 11.33 -12.33 8.28
C GLU A 11 11.04 -11.29 9.36
N ARG A 12 11.41 -10.01 9.14
CA ARG A 12 11.14 -8.89 10.05
C ARG A 12 9.69 -8.38 10.00
N GLY A 13 8.82 -8.97 9.19
CA GLY A 13 7.42 -8.55 9.06
C GLY A 13 7.23 -7.28 8.22
N LEU A 14 8.22 -6.89 7.42
CA LEU A 14 8.07 -5.72 6.55
C LEU A 14 7.21 -6.07 5.31
N PRO A 15 6.24 -5.21 4.94
CA PRO A 15 5.39 -5.45 3.79
C PRO A 15 6.19 -5.47 2.47
N PRO A 16 5.69 -6.19 1.44
CA PRO A 16 6.30 -6.20 0.13
C PRO A 16 6.08 -4.85 -0.55
N ARG A 17 7.06 -4.36 -1.30
CA ARG A 17 6.94 -3.09 -2.03
C ARG A 17 6.67 -3.34 -3.51
N VAL A 18 5.83 -2.47 -4.08
CA VAL A 18 5.67 -2.33 -5.54
C VAL A 18 7.06 -2.08 -6.14
N GLY A 19 7.43 -2.83 -7.17
CA GLY A 19 8.76 -2.78 -7.79
C GLY A 19 9.88 -3.54 -7.05
N ASP A 20 9.63 -4.29 -5.97
CA ASP A 20 10.63 -5.24 -5.44
C ASP A 20 11.06 -6.19 -6.59
N THR A 21 12.36 -6.38 -6.83
CA THR A 21 12.90 -6.71 -8.17
C THR A 21 12.31 -7.96 -8.87
N ASP A 22 11.82 -7.79 -10.11
CA ASP A 22 11.19 -8.82 -10.96
C ASP A 22 11.93 -10.15 -11.08
N MET A 23 13.28 -10.14 -11.06
CA MET A 23 14.08 -11.36 -11.26
C MET A 23 14.07 -12.33 -10.06
N ILE A 24 13.78 -11.85 -8.85
CA ILE A 24 13.82 -12.68 -7.64
C ILE A 24 12.58 -13.58 -7.56
N TYR A 25 11.39 -13.01 -7.75
CA TYR A 25 10.11 -13.68 -7.52
C TYR A 25 9.84 -14.86 -8.46
N ARG A 26 10.25 -14.76 -9.73
CA ARG A 26 10.19 -15.90 -10.67
C ARG A 26 10.95 -17.12 -10.15
N THR A 27 12.05 -16.92 -9.43
CA THR A 27 12.85 -18.00 -8.85
C THR A 27 12.20 -18.54 -7.57
N ILE A 28 11.82 -17.67 -6.63
CA ILE A 28 11.19 -18.08 -5.36
C ILE A 28 9.90 -18.86 -5.59
N PHE A 29 8.94 -18.30 -6.34
CA PHE A 29 7.62 -18.92 -6.45
C PHE A 29 7.65 -20.24 -7.23
N ARG A 30 8.59 -20.41 -8.18
CA ARG A 30 8.82 -21.69 -8.88
C ARG A 30 9.64 -22.70 -8.07
N SER A 31 10.40 -22.24 -7.06
CA SER A 31 11.17 -23.12 -6.18
C SER A 31 10.42 -23.57 -4.93
N LEU A 32 9.24 -23.02 -4.64
CA LEU A 32 8.35 -23.56 -3.60
C LEU A 32 8.16 -25.07 -3.81
N GLN A 33 8.27 -25.88 -2.77
CA GLN A 33 8.01 -27.32 -2.79
C GLN A 33 7.29 -27.73 -1.49
N PRO A 34 6.41 -28.75 -1.52
CA PRO A 34 5.78 -29.26 -0.32
C PRO A 34 6.85 -29.76 0.66
N THR A 35 6.79 -29.31 1.92
CA THR A 35 7.80 -29.63 2.95
C THR A 35 7.85 -31.13 3.28
N ARG A 36 6.75 -31.84 2.99
CA ARG A 36 6.66 -33.30 3.02
C ARG A 36 5.91 -33.77 1.76
N PRO A 37 6.54 -34.51 0.83
CA PRO A 37 5.78 -35.23 -0.19
C PRO A 37 4.90 -36.26 0.51
N ALA A 38 3.62 -36.34 0.13
CA ALA A 38 2.65 -37.17 0.82
C ALA A 38 3.10 -38.65 0.85
N PRO A 39 3.33 -39.26 2.02
CA PRO A 39 3.40 -40.71 2.10
C PRO A 39 2.00 -41.23 1.80
N HIS A 40 1.87 -42.07 0.78
CA HIS A 40 0.68 -42.90 0.64
C HIS A 40 0.55 -43.76 1.91
N THR A 41 -0.63 -43.70 2.53
CA THR A 41 -1.07 -44.43 3.74
C THR A 41 -0.57 -43.93 5.11
N ALA A 42 -1.49 -44.05 6.08
CA ALA A 42 -1.35 -43.89 7.54
C ALA A 42 -1.24 -42.46 8.15
N GLY A 43 -2.37 -41.99 8.70
CA GLY A 43 -2.36 -41.59 10.12
C GLY A 43 -2.56 -40.11 10.49
N TYR A 44 -2.75 -39.19 9.55
CA TYR A 44 -3.00 -37.76 9.86
C TYR A 44 -4.21 -37.21 9.09
N GLY A 45 -5.41 -37.61 9.50
CA GLY A 45 -6.53 -36.67 9.50
C GLY A 45 -6.47 -35.89 10.82
N GLN A 46 -6.51 -34.57 10.78
CA GLN A 46 -6.96 -33.84 11.97
C GLN A 46 -8.48 -34.10 12.10
N ASP A 47 -8.99 -34.25 13.32
CA ASP A 47 -10.42 -34.46 13.61
C ASP A 47 -11.26 -33.18 13.36
N CYS A 48 -10.98 -32.45 12.27
CA CYS A 48 -11.53 -31.14 11.93
C CYS A 48 -12.28 -31.11 10.59
N GLY A 49 -12.16 -32.14 9.74
CA GLY A 49 -12.79 -32.19 8.42
C GLY A 49 -12.21 -31.18 7.42
N ALA A 50 -12.96 -30.82 6.38
CA ALA A 50 -12.46 -29.96 5.29
C ALA A 50 -11.95 -28.58 5.78
N ILE A 51 -10.82 -28.13 5.22
CA ILE A 51 -10.24 -26.81 5.52
C ILE A 51 -10.91 -25.74 4.64
N CYS A 52 -12.03 -25.20 5.11
CA CYS A 52 -12.85 -24.22 4.39
C CYS A 52 -12.10 -22.92 4.05
N ASN A 53 -11.28 -22.41 4.97
CA ASN A 53 -10.56 -21.15 4.80
C ASN A 53 -9.26 -21.14 5.63
N LEU A 54 -8.26 -20.39 5.15
CA LEU A 54 -6.94 -20.24 5.74
C LEU A 54 -6.62 -18.74 5.81
N GLU A 55 -6.32 -18.23 7.00
CA GLU A 55 -6.00 -16.81 7.21
C GLU A 55 -4.81 -16.66 8.16
N PHE A 56 -3.84 -15.84 7.76
CA PHE A 56 -2.71 -15.46 8.61
C PHE A 56 -3.06 -14.28 9.51
N SER A 57 -2.44 -14.21 10.69
CA SER A 57 -2.39 -12.95 11.45
C SER A 57 -1.72 -11.85 10.61
N PRO A 58 -2.02 -10.55 10.83
CA PRO A 58 -1.44 -9.48 10.02
C PRO A 58 0.11 -9.42 10.07
N ASP A 59 0.70 -9.83 11.19
CA ASP A 59 2.16 -10.00 11.36
C ASP A 59 2.73 -11.34 10.81
N GLY A 60 1.86 -12.25 10.35
CA GLY A 60 2.22 -13.58 9.85
C GLY A 60 2.87 -14.50 10.89
N THR A 61 2.69 -14.25 12.19
CA THR A 61 3.17 -15.11 13.28
C THR A 61 2.28 -16.34 13.52
N MET A 62 1.01 -16.28 13.13
CA MET A 62 0.04 -17.37 13.28
C MET A 62 -0.69 -17.61 11.96
N LEU A 63 -1.02 -18.87 11.69
CA LEU A 63 -2.00 -19.26 10.68
C LEU A 63 -3.21 -19.87 11.39
N THR A 64 -4.42 -19.44 11.03
CA THR A 64 -5.65 -20.04 11.54
C THR A 64 -6.46 -20.66 10.40
N ALA A 65 -6.91 -21.89 10.62
CA ALA A 65 -7.75 -22.66 9.71
C ALA A 65 -9.20 -22.71 10.21
N ALA A 66 -10.13 -22.37 9.33
CA ALA A 66 -11.56 -22.60 9.52
C ALA A 66 -11.90 -24.01 9.01
N CYS A 67 -12.55 -24.83 9.84
CA CYS A 67 -12.77 -26.23 9.50
C CYS A 67 -14.26 -26.61 9.53
N GLU A 68 -14.60 -27.59 8.71
CA GLU A 68 -15.93 -28.18 8.58
C GLU A 68 -16.49 -28.72 9.91
N GLN A 69 -15.71 -29.48 10.68
CA GLN A 69 -16.19 -30.11 11.91
C GLN A 69 -16.20 -29.13 13.09
N LYS A 70 -16.79 -27.96 12.84
CA LYS A 70 -17.11 -26.92 13.83
C LYS A 70 -15.89 -26.39 14.59
N SER A 71 -14.69 -26.57 14.05
CA SER A 71 -13.44 -26.33 14.76
C SER A 71 -12.61 -25.23 14.12
N ILE A 72 -11.81 -24.56 14.95
CA ILE A 72 -10.81 -23.58 14.54
C ILE A 72 -9.44 -24.09 14.98
N VAL A 73 -8.49 -24.19 14.06
CA VAL A 73 -7.16 -24.76 14.36
C VAL A 73 -6.08 -23.72 14.06
N LEU A 74 -5.21 -23.46 15.04
CA LEU A 74 -4.14 -22.47 14.96
C LEU A 74 -2.79 -23.18 14.84
N PHE A 75 -1.93 -22.64 13.98
CA PHE A 75 -0.62 -23.18 13.65
C PHE A 75 0.47 -22.11 13.72
N ASP A 76 1.69 -22.54 14.04
CA ASP A 76 2.92 -21.77 13.90
C ASP A 76 3.48 -21.97 12.48
N PRO A 77 3.52 -20.92 11.63
CA PRO A 77 4.03 -21.03 10.26
C PRO A 77 5.52 -21.33 10.13
N LEU A 78 6.31 -21.13 11.18
CA LEU A 78 7.77 -21.37 11.17
C LEU A 78 8.10 -22.82 11.55
N THR A 79 7.31 -23.44 12.43
CA THR A 79 7.54 -24.83 12.87
C THR A 79 6.60 -25.85 12.23
N GLU A 80 5.63 -25.40 11.42
CA GLU A 80 4.57 -26.22 10.80
C GLU A 80 3.70 -26.99 11.81
N LYS A 81 3.74 -26.59 13.08
CA LYS A 81 3.05 -27.28 14.18
C LYS A 81 1.74 -26.59 14.54
N GLN A 82 0.74 -27.41 14.83
CA GLN A 82 -0.48 -26.97 15.51
C GLN A 82 -0.13 -26.44 16.90
N ILE A 83 -0.55 -25.20 17.18
CA ILE A 83 -0.46 -24.54 18.49
C ILE A 83 -1.65 -24.93 19.35
N CYS A 84 -2.87 -24.85 18.78
CA CYS A 84 -4.13 -25.05 19.48
C CYS A 84 -5.22 -25.51 18.51
N ALA A 85 -6.25 -26.18 19.01
CA ALA A 85 -7.53 -26.35 18.32
C ALA A 85 -8.68 -26.05 19.29
N VAL A 86 -9.68 -25.33 18.79
CA VAL A 86 -10.96 -25.08 19.47
C VAL A 86 -11.99 -25.97 18.80
N ASN A 87 -12.34 -27.08 19.45
CA ASN A 87 -13.39 -27.98 18.99
C ASN A 87 -14.76 -27.43 19.44
N ASN A 88 -15.80 -27.57 18.61
CA ASN A 88 -17.10 -26.92 18.82
C ASN A 88 -16.98 -25.39 19.04
N ALA A 89 -16.12 -24.74 18.25
CA ALA A 89 -16.04 -23.28 18.18
C ALA A 89 -17.36 -22.66 17.69
N HIS A 90 -18.15 -23.40 16.93
CA HIS A 90 -19.46 -23.03 16.41
C HIS A 90 -20.42 -24.23 16.48
N ASP A 91 -21.72 -24.02 16.23
CA ASP A 91 -22.70 -25.12 16.16
C ASP A 91 -22.83 -25.71 14.74
N GLY A 92 -22.19 -25.09 13.74
CA GLY A 92 -22.07 -25.57 12.37
C GLY A 92 -20.64 -25.42 11.84
N SER A 93 -20.45 -25.73 10.55
CA SER A 93 -19.14 -25.59 9.88
C SER A 93 -18.60 -24.17 9.97
N VAL A 94 -17.29 -24.00 10.19
CA VAL A 94 -16.66 -22.68 10.19
C VAL A 94 -16.25 -22.35 8.76
N ASN A 95 -16.76 -21.25 8.19
CA ASN A 95 -16.61 -20.93 6.77
C ASN A 95 -15.43 -20.01 6.48
N CYS A 96 -15.22 -18.98 7.30
CA CYS A 96 -14.21 -17.95 7.07
C CYS A 96 -13.67 -17.40 8.39
N ILE A 97 -12.40 -17.00 8.39
CA ILE A 97 -11.72 -16.31 9.48
C ILE A 97 -11.15 -15.00 8.95
N ARG A 98 -11.23 -13.93 9.75
CA ARG A 98 -10.63 -12.64 9.44
C ARG A 98 -10.03 -12.03 10.69
N TYR A 99 -8.74 -11.69 10.66
CA TYR A 99 -8.11 -10.99 11.79
C TYR A 99 -8.53 -9.51 11.82
N VAL A 100 -8.82 -9.03 13.03
CA VAL A 100 -9.10 -7.62 13.36
C VAL A 100 -7.78 -6.91 13.67
N ASP A 101 -6.90 -7.58 14.42
CA ASP A 101 -5.55 -7.14 14.78
C ASP A 101 -4.65 -8.39 14.98
N ASN A 102 -3.43 -8.28 15.54
CA ASN A 102 -2.53 -9.44 15.73
C ASN A 102 -2.95 -10.42 16.85
N ARG A 103 -3.96 -10.06 17.64
CA ARG A 103 -4.50 -10.82 18.78
C ARG A 103 -5.96 -11.23 18.54
N THR A 104 -6.78 -10.33 18.01
CA THR A 104 -8.22 -10.53 17.85
C THR A 104 -8.58 -11.01 16.45
N PHE A 105 -9.40 -12.05 16.34
CA PHE A 105 -9.96 -12.48 15.05
C PHE A 105 -11.45 -12.81 15.14
N ALA A 106 -12.12 -12.71 13.99
CA ALA A 106 -13.51 -13.10 13.80
C ALA A 106 -13.59 -14.43 13.04
N SER A 107 -14.60 -15.26 13.35
CA SER A 107 -14.98 -16.45 12.58
C SER A 107 -16.48 -16.45 12.28
N CYS A 108 -16.89 -16.98 11.13
CA CYS A 108 -18.30 -17.12 10.77
C CYS A 108 -18.67 -18.56 10.41
N SER A 109 -19.95 -18.91 10.53
CA SER A 109 -20.40 -20.29 10.46
C SER A 109 -21.78 -20.49 9.84
N ASP A 110 -22.05 -21.76 9.52
CA ASP A 110 -23.37 -22.30 9.17
C ASP A 110 -24.36 -22.28 10.35
N ASP A 111 -23.92 -21.98 11.58
CA ASP A 111 -24.81 -21.69 12.72
C ASP A 111 -25.46 -20.28 12.68
N THR A 112 -25.30 -19.56 11.57
CA THR A 112 -25.78 -18.19 11.30
C THR A 112 -25.16 -17.09 12.18
N THR A 113 -24.09 -17.40 12.94
CA THR A 113 -23.40 -16.43 13.80
C THR A 113 -22.02 -16.01 13.28
N VAL A 114 -21.54 -14.89 13.83
CA VAL A 114 -20.13 -14.48 13.78
C VAL A 114 -19.59 -14.42 15.20
N ALA A 115 -18.44 -15.04 15.48
CA ALA A 115 -17.81 -15.03 16.80
C ALA A 115 -16.47 -14.27 16.78
N LEU A 116 -16.18 -13.55 17.86
CA LEU A 116 -14.89 -12.89 18.10
C LEU A 116 -14.06 -13.68 19.12
N TRP A 117 -12.75 -13.77 18.88
CA TRP A 117 -11.80 -14.57 19.64
C TRP A 117 -10.53 -13.80 19.97
N ASP A 118 -9.94 -14.09 21.13
CA ASP A 118 -8.58 -13.69 21.50
C ASP A 118 -7.63 -14.87 21.25
N SER A 119 -6.64 -14.73 20.37
CA SER A 119 -5.67 -15.77 20.05
C SER A 119 -4.85 -16.25 21.26
N ARG A 120 -4.77 -15.43 22.32
CA ARG A 120 -4.13 -15.79 23.60
C ARG A 120 -5.07 -16.45 24.60
N ASN A 121 -6.38 -16.31 24.43
CA ASN A 121 -7.39 -16.90 25.31
C ASN A 121 -8.57 -17.46 24.49
N LEU A 122 -8.35 -18.63 23.91
CA LEU A 122 -9.34 -19.36 23.11
C LEU A 122 -10.32 -20.20 23.94
N SER A 123 -10.31 -20.07 25.28
CA SER A 123 -11.21 -20.84 26.16
C SER A 123 -12.67 -20.39 26.12
N ALA A 124 -12.93 -19.17 25.63
CA ALA A 124 -14.27 -18.61 25.45
C ALA A 124 -14.30 -17.66 24.25
N LYS A 125 -15.49 -17.46 23.67
CA LYS A 125 -15.76 -16.39 22.71
C LYS A 125 -15.70 -15.04 23.45
N LEU A 126 -15.06 -14.04 22.87
CA LEU A 126 -15.14 -12.65 23.35
C LEU A 126 -16.56 -12.09 23.17
N ARG A 127 -17.20 -12.45 22.05
CA ARG A 127 -18.56 -12.07 21.68
C ARG A 127 -19.10 -13.02 20.62
N THR A 128 -20.41 -13.27 20.65
CA THR A 128 -21.15 -13.84 19.52
C THR A 128 -22.09 -12.76 18.96
N LEU A 129 -22.10 -12.61 17.65
CA LEU A 129 -22.90 -11.65 16.90
C LEU A 129 -24.03 -12.42 16.20
N HIS A 130 -25.27 -12.04 16.50
CA HIS A 130 -26.49 -12.67 15.99
C HIS A 130 -27.25 -11.66 15.12
N GLY A 131 -27.74 -12.11 13.96
CA GLY A 131 -28.56 -11.28 13.07
C GLY A 131 -28.80 -11.89 11.69
N HIS A 132 -27.85 -12.67 11.17
CA HIS A 132 -28.06 -13.47 9.97
C HIS A 132 -29.08 -14.60 10.21
N SER A 133 -29.93 -14.86 9.22
CA SER A 133 -30.91 -15.95 9.20
C SER A 133 -30.48 -17.13 8.33
N GLY A 134 -29.35 -17.00 7.62
CA GLY A 134 -28.73 -18.04 6.81
C GLY A 134 -27.24 -18.20 7.13
N TRP A 135 -26.61 -19.17 6.46
CA TRP A 135 -25.19 -19.47 6.65
C TRP A 135 -24.30 -18.27 6.31
N VAL A 136 -23.43 -17.88 7.23
CA VAL A 136 -22.51 -16.75 7.02
C VAL A 136 -21.24 -17.28 6.36
N LYS A 137 -20.91 -16.78 5.16
CA LYS A 137 -19.88 -17.35 4.29
C LYS A 137 -18.61 -16.51 4.15
N ASN A 138 -18.63 -15.21 4.47
CA ASN A 138 -17.43 -14.36 4.40
C ASN A 138 -17.44 -13.25 5.47
N ILE A 139 -16.25 -12.89 5.97
CA ILE A 139 -16.01 -11.74 6.87
C ILE A 139 -14.93 -10.83 6.28
N GLU A 140 -15.16 -9.53 6.34
CA GLU A 140 -14.18 -8.48 6.05
C GLU A 140 -14.09 -7.50 7.23
N TYR A 141 -12.99 -6.75 7.36
CA TYR A 141 -12.82 -5.77 8.43
C TYR A 141 -12.31 -4.44 7.87
N ALA A 142 -13.12 -3.40 7.99
CA ALA A 142 -12.75 -2.02 7.67
C ALA A 142 -12.05 -1.40 8.89
N ARG A 143 -10.72 -1.24 8.82
CA ARG A 143 -9.91 -0.80 9.95
C ARG A 143 -10.08 0.68 10.23
N GLN A 144 -10.33 1.49 9.19
CA GLN A 144 -10.51 2.95 9.34
C GLN A 144 -11.72 3.23 10.22
N ASP A 145 -12.88 2.67 9.85
CA ASP A 145 -14.12 2.81 10.61
C ASP A 145 -14.12 1.96 11.90
N GLY A 146 -13.46 0.80 11.89
CA GLY A 146 -13.54 -0.20 12.97
C GLY A 146 -14.81 -1.05 12.88
N ILE A 147 -15.24 -1.33 11.65
CA ILE A 147 -16.48 -2.04 11.34
C ILE A 147 -16.12 -3.42 10.78
N LEU A 148 -16.70 -4.46 11.37
CA LEU A 148 -16.69 -5.80 10.80
C LEU A 148 -17.83 -5.91 9.78
N LEU A 149 -17.57 -6.43 8.59
CA LEU A 149 -18.57 -6.73 7.59
C LEU A 149 -18.77 -8.26 7.51
N SER A 150 -20.01 -8.73 7.56
CA SER A 150 -20.35 -10.14 7.31
C SER A 150 -21.32 -10.28 6.15
N SER A 151 -21.20 -11.36 5.38
CA SER A 151 -22.14 -11.72 4.32
C SER A 151 -22.59 -13.18 4.42
N GLY A 152 -23.86 -13.43 4.14
CA GLY A 152 -24.49 -14.74 4.27
C GLY A 152 -25.38 -15.12 3.09
N LEU A 153 -25.76 -16.40 3.06
CA LEU A 153 -26.67 -16.97 2.06
C LEU A 153 -28.14 -16.56 2.25
N ASP A 154 -28.44 -15.81 3.31
CA ASP A 154 -29.67 -15.01 3.44
C ASP A 154 -29.68 -13.78 2.50
N GLY A 155 -28.60 -13.58 1.73
CA GLY A 155 -28.45 -12.46 0.81
C GLY A 155 -28.05 -11.16 1.49
N LEU A 156 -27.83 -11.15 2.82
CA LEU A 156 -27.60 -9.94 3.58
C LEU A 156 -26.12 -9.64 3.74
N VAL A 157 -25.82 -8.33 3.81
CA VAL A 157 -24.56 -7.80 4.31
C VAL A 157 -24.84 -6.99 5.57
N TYR A 158 -24.17 -7.32 6.67
CA TYR A 158 -24.24 -6.58 7.93
C TYR A 158 -22.92 -5.87 8.23
N ALA A 159 -23.03 -4.67 8.79
CA ALA A 159 -21.94 -3.96 9.46
C ALA A 159 -22.10 -4.09 10.97
N TRP A 160 -21.04 -4.50 11.66
CA TRP A 160 -20.97 -4.61 13.12
C TRP A 160 -19.92 -3.64 13.65
N GLU A 161 -20.33 -2.71 14.50
CA GLU A 161 -19.44 -1.69 15.05
C GLU A 161 -18.77 -2.22 16.32
N LEU A 162 -17.45 -2.43 16.28
CA LEU A 162 -16.74 -3.10 17.36
C LEU A 162 -16.34 -2.15 18.52
N LYS A 163 -16.28 -0.84 18.26
CA LYS A 163 -15.77 0.19 19.19
C LYS A 163 -16.82 0.62 20.25
N ASN A 164 -18.06 0.84 19.85
CA ASN A 164 -19.11 1.44 20.69
C ASN A 164 -20.09 0.41 21.27
N SER A 165 -19.59 -0.67 21.89
CA SER A 165 -20.50 -1.64 22.52
C SER A 165 -21.11 -1.09 23.81
N THR A 166 -22.43 -0.97 23.82
CA THR A 166 -23.21 -0.63 25.01
C THR A 166 -23.41 -1.87 25.89
N GLU A 167 -23.98 -1.69 27.09
CA GLU A 167 -24.33 -2.80 27.99
C GLU A 167 -25.32 -3.81 27.38
N GLN A 168 -25.99 -3.44 26.27
CA GLN A 168 -26.93 -4.28 25.53
C GLN A 168 -26.29 -5.06 24.36
N GLY A 169 -25.01 -4.82 24.03
CA GLY A 169 -24.27 -5.61 23.05
C GLY A 169 -23.56 -4.81 21.95
N CYS A 170 -23.46 -5.41 20.77
CA CYS A 170 -22.81 -4.81 19.59
C CYS A 170 -23.85 -4.10 18.73
N THR A 171 -23.65 -2.81 18.43
CA THR A 171 -24.45 -2.10 17.42
C THR A 171 -24.19 -2.70 16.04
N TYR A 172 -25.26 -2.92 15.26
CA TYR A 172 -25.17 -3.46 13.91
C TYR A 172 -26.20 -2.84 12.97
N GLN A 173 -25.86 -2.77 11.69
CA GLN A 173 -26.69 -2.20 10.64
C GLN A 173 -26.76 -3.14 9.43
N ARG A 174 -27.97 -3.35 8.89
CA ARG A 174 -28.18 -4.08 7.64
C ARG A 174 -27.83 -3.16 6.46
N LEU A 175 -26.73 -3.43 5.77
CA LEU A 175 -26.21 -2.57 4.71
C LEU A 175 -26.94 -2.76 3.38
N LEU A 176 -27.13 -4.01 2.95
CA LEU A 176 -27.71 -4.34 1.64
C LEU A 176 -28.26 -5.77 1.64
N HIS A 177 -29.26 -6.01 0.79
CA HIS A 177 -29.76 -7.33 0.43
C HIS A 177 -29.54 -7.60 -1.07
N VAL A 178 -28.75 -8.62 -1.39
CA VAL A 178 -28.51 -9.13 -2.75
C VAL A 178 -28.95 -10.60 -2.79
N PRO A 179 -30.09 -10.93 -3.44
CA PRO A 179 -30.51 -12.32 -3.56
C PRO A 179 -29.47 -13.17 -4.30
N GLY A 180 -29.10 -14.33 -3.74
CA GLY A 180 -28.05 -15.18 -4.29
C GLY A 180 -26.62 -14.64 -4.08
N LEU A 181 -26.40 -13.77 -3.08
CA LEU A 181 -25.07 -13.39 -2.63
C LEU A 181 -24.27 -14.63 -2.22
N MET A 182 -23.07 -14.78 -2.79
CA MET A 182 -22.14 -15.83 -2.39
C MET A 182 -21.11 -15.28 -1.40
N ARG A 183 -20.45 -14.16 -1.75
CA ARG A 183 -19.43 -13.49 -0.92
C ARG A 183 -19.36 -12.00 -1.21
N CYS A 184 -18.89 -11.22 -0.25
CA CYS A 184 -18.35 -9.88 -0.47
C CYS A 184 -16.87 -9.81 -0.08
N ARG A 185 -16.07 -8.97 -0.74
CA ARG A 185 -14.68 -8.64 -0.39
C ARG A 185 -14.48 -7.13 -0.37
N LEU A 186 -13.81 -6.62 0.65
CA LEU A 186 -13.41 -5.22 0.76
C LEU A 186 -12.05 -5.03 0.05
N ALA A 187 -11.87 -3.90 -0.65
CA ALA A 187 -10.57 -3.55 -1.21
C ALA A 187 -9.60 -3.11 -0.08
N PRO A 188 -8.27 -3.32 -0.23
CA PRO A 188 -7.29 -3.02 0.84
C PRO A 188 -7.19 -1.54 1.23
N ASP A 189 -7.63 -0.64 0.35
CA ASP A 189 -7.74 0.82 0.58
C ASP A 189 -9.06 1.22 1.26
N GLU A 190 -9.96 0.26 1.47
CA GLU A 190 -11.30 0.40 2.04
C GLU A 190 -12.26 1.27 1.16
N THR A 191 -11.88 1.60 -0.07
CA THR A 191 -12.67 2.48 -0.97
C THR A 191 -13.67 1.75 -1.86
N ARG A 192 -13.59 0.41 -1.95
CA ARG A 192 -14.47 -0.41 -2.81
C ARG A 192 -14.91 -1.70 -2.13
N LEU A 193 -16.16 -2.10 -2.40
CA LEU A 193 -16.72 -3.39 -1.98
C LEU A 193 -17.13 -4.18 -3.23
N VAL A 194 -16.62 -5.40 -3.39
CA VAL A 194 -16.96 -6.29 -4.53
C VAL A 194 -17.77 -7.46 -4.00
N LEU A 195 -18.90 -7.77 -4.65
CA LEU A 195 -19.80 -8.86 -4.30
C LEU A 195 -19.90 -9.83 -5.47
N CYS A 196 -19.90 -11.14 -5.21
CA CYS A 196 -20.15 -12.18 -6.23
C CYS A 196 -21.43 -12.95 -5.93
N THR A 197 -22.08 -13.47 -6.97
CA THR A 197 -23.41 -14.10 -6.85
C THR A 197 -23.51 -15.46 -7.52
N SER A 198 -24.49 -16.25 -7.08
CA SER A 198 -24.92 -17.53 -7.65
C SER A 198 -25.71 -17.37 -8.96
N SER A 199 -25.60 -16.22 -9.63
CA SER A 199 -26.28 -15.96 -10.91
C SER A 199 -25.37 -15.28 -11.93
N GLY A 200 -24.05 -15.47 -11.80
CA GLY A 200 -23.10 -15.18 -12.88
C GLY A 200 -22.77 -13.70 -13.05
N TYR A 201 -22.69 -12.94 -11.96
CA TYR A 201 -22.24 -11.55 -12.02
C TYR A 201 -21.50 -11.10 -10.77
N LEU A 202 -20.62 -10.12 -10.97
CA LEU A 202 -20.01 -9.31 -9.92
C LEU A 202 -20.77 -7.98 -9.79
N MET A 203 -20.94 -7.52 -8.56
CA MET A 203 -21.42 -6.18 -8.24
C MET A 203 -20.30 -5.43 -7.52
N LEU A 204 -19.86 -4.33 -8.11
CA LEU A 204 -18.84 -3.45 -7.54
C LEU A 204 -19.56 -2.25 -6.92
N VAL A 205 -19.16 -1.87 -5.71
CA VAL A 205 -19.49 -0.57 -5.13
C VAL A 205 -18.21 0.24 -5.06
N HIS A 206 -18.20 1.36 -5.76
CA HIS A 206 -17.12 2.35 -5.78
C HIS A 206 -17.40 3.48 -4.80
N ASP A 207 -16.34 4.18 -4.40
CA ASP A 207 -16.40 5.37 -3.55
C ASP A 207 -17.18 5.05 -2.25
N LEU A 208 -16.79 3.93 -1.64
CA LEU A 208 -17.46 3.29 -0.51
C LEU A 208 -17.44 4.20 0.72
N ASN A 209 -18.60 4.35 1.34
CA ASN A 209 -18.77 5.07 2.59
C ASN A 209 -19.78 4.30 3.46
N LEU A 210 -19.29 3.51 4.40
CA LEU A 210 -20.09 2.56 5.17
C LEU A 210 -21.16 3.23 6.05
N SER A 211 -20.89 4.42 6.60
CA SER A 211 -21.82 5.13 7.48
C SER A 211 -23.07 5.65 6.76
N THR A 212 -22.99 5.91 5.44
CA THR A 212 -24.14 6.34 4.63
C THR A 212 -24.69 5.25 3.71
N PHE A 213 -23.98 4.13 3.55
CA PHE A 213 -24.28 3.05 2.59
C PHE A 213 -25.72 2.52 2.67
N ALA A 214 -26.19 2.19 3.88
CA ALA A 214 -27.53 1.63 4.07
C ALA A 214 -28.64 2.63 3.71
N GLY A 215 -28.44 3.92 4.03
CA GLY A 215 -29.37 5.00 3.67
C GLY A 215 -29.37 5.26 2.17
N ASP A 216 -28.18 5.35 1.56
CA ASP A 216 -28.03 5.51 0.12
C ASP A 216 -28.75 4.37 -0.64
N LEU A 217 -28.62 3.12 -0.19
CA LEU A 217 -29.12 1.93 -0.91
C LEU A 217 -30.49 1.40 -0.45
N VAL A 218 -31.22 2.11 0.42
CA VAL A 218 -32.50 1.65 1.01
C VAL A 218 -33.53 1.16 -0.04
N ASN A 219 -33.66 1.91 -1.14
CA ASN A 219 -34.57 1.62 -2.25
C ASN A 219 -33.91 0.84 -3.40
N PHE A 220 -32.64 0.46 -3.28
CA PHE A 220 -31.96 -0.31 -4.31
C PHE A 220 -32.50 -1.75 -4.37
N ARG A 221 -32.68 -2.26 -5.59
CA ARG A 221 -33.18 -3.61 -5.87
C ARG A 221 -32.28 -4.26 -6.93
N PRO A 222 -31.20 -4.98 -6.54
CA PRO A 222 -30.15 -5.41 -7.45
C PRO A 222 -30.66 -6.19 -8.68
N ASN A 223 -31.57 -7.16 -8.46
CA ASN A 223 -32.09 -8.00 -9.53
C ASN A 223 -32.97 -7.23 -10.54
N ILE A 224 -33.75 -6.24 -10.08
CA ILE A 224 -34.54 -5.38 -10.97
C ILE A 224 -33.59 -4.51 -11.81
N HIS A 225 -32.55 -3.95 -11.19
CA HIS A 225 -31.58 -3.13 -11.89
C HIS A 225 -30.79 -3.95 -12.92
N ARG A 226 -30.32 -5.16 -12.58
CA ARG A 226 -29.67 -6.07 -13.51
C ARG A 226 -30.60 -6.49 -14.65
N LEU A 227 -31.86 -6.82 -14.36
CA LEU A 227 -32.85 -7.17 -15.39
C LEU A 227 -33.11 -6.00 -16.34
N ASN A 228 -33.14 -4.76 -15.85
CA ASN A 228 -33.32 -3.57 -16.67
C ASN A 228 -32.08 -3.26 -17.54
N LEU A 229 -30.87 -3.44 -17.01
CA LEU A 229 -29.62 -3.38 -17.79
C LEU A 229 -29.60 -4.43 -18.91
N MET A 230 -30.04 -5.66 -18.63
CA MET A 230 -30.16 -6.74 -19.61
C MET A 230 -31.32 -6.54 -20.61
N ARG A 231 -32.27 -5.62 -20.36
CA ARG A 231 -33.45 -5.38 -21.20
C ARG A 231 -33.37 -4.14 -22.10
N LYS A 232 -32.73 -3.05 -21.67
CA LYS A 232 -32.58 -1.84 -22.49
C LYS A 232 -31.60 -2.13 -23.65
N GLN A 233 -31.86 -1.99 -24.95
CA GLN A 233 -32.95 -1.45 -25.79
C GLN A 233 -34.23 -0.92 -25.09
N ARG A 234 -34.26 0.42 -24.92
CA ARG A 234 -35.41 1.31 -24.62
C ARG A 234 -35.98 1.34 -23.18
N ALA A 235 -35.89 2.56 -22.61
CA ALA A 235 -36.92 3.31 -21.86
C ALA A 235 -36.90 3.41 -20.31
N ALA A 236 -37.49 4.51 -19.82
CA ALA A 236 -37.66 5.01 -18.43
C ALA A 236 -36.45 5.71 -17.75
N PRO A 237 -36.53 7.03 -17.43
CA PRO A 237 -35.47 7.79 -16.75
C PRO A 237 -35.22 7.43 -15.28
N ALA A 238 -36.29 7.13 -14.52
CA ALA A 238 -36.29 6.97 -13.07
C ALA A 238 -35.51 5.76 -12.51
N THR A 239 -34.72 5.06 -13.33
CA THR A 239 -34.01 3.83 -12.96
C THR A 239 -32.48 3.96 -12.91
N ASN A 240 -31.89 5.08 -13.33
CA ASN A 240 -30.42 5.23 -13.41
C ASN A 240 -29.76 5.83 -12.14
N VAL A 241 -30.53 6.11 -11.08
CA VAL A 241 -30.08 6.91 -9.92
C VAL A 241 -28.87 6.30 -9.18
N ALA A 242 -28.71 4.97 -9.14
CA ALA A 242 -27.61 4.33 -8.42
C ALA A 242 -26.24 4.41 -9.14
N HIS A 243 -26.23 4.61 -10.46
CA HIS A 243 -25.00 4.70 -11.25
C HIS A 243 -24.41 6.12 -11.28
N ARG A 244 -25.25 7.16 -11.16
CA ARG A 244 -24.82 8.57 -11.22
C ARG A 244 -24.40 9.18 -9.87
N ARG A 245 -24.19 8.36 -8.83
CA ARG A 245 -23.84 8.86 -7.49
C ARG A 245 -22.35 9.16 -7.33
N LYS A 246 -22.06 10.21 -6.56
CA LYS A 246 -20.71 10.64 -6.15
C LYS A 246 -20.08 9.75 -5.06
N ARG A 247 -20.88 8.97 -4.33
CA ARG A 247 -20.45 7.98 -3.32
C ARG A 247 -21.31 6.72 -3.42
N ASN A 248 -20.81 5.57 -2.94
CA ASN A 248 -21.52 4.29 -2.94
C ASN A 248 -22.11 3.94 -4.34
N ARG A 249 -21.36 4.25 -5.41
CA ARG A 249 -21.78 4.06 -6.81
C ARG A 249 -21.73 2.58 -7.15
N ILE A 250 -22.82 2.04 -7.68
CA ILE A 250 -22.93 0.63 -8.04
C ILE A 250 -22.57 0.41 -9.51
N GLU A 251 -21.86 -0.67 -9.80
CA GLU A 251 -21.59 -1.16 -11.14
C GLU A 251 -21.78 -2.68 -11.19
N PHE A 252 -22.28 -3.19 -12.32
CA PHE A 252 -22.47 -4.62 -12.56
C PHE A 252 -21.50 -5.09 -13.64
N VAL A 253 -20.75 -6.15 -13.35
CA VAL A 253 -19.70 -6.68 -14.22
C VAL A 253 -20.03 -8.13 -14.59
N SER A 254 -20.06 -8.37 -15.90
CA SER A 254 -20.45 -9.66 -16.49
C SER A 254 -19.80 -9.92 -17.86
N ASP A 255 -18.65 -9.31 -18.13
CA ASP A 255 -17.84 -9.55 -19.32
C ASP A 255 -16.85 -10.70 -19.06
N PHE A 256 -17.18 -11.87 -19.59
CA PHE A 256 -16.42 -13.11 -19.39
C PHE A 256 -15.79 -13.59 -20.71
N PRO A 257 -14.68 -14.37 -20.67
CA PRO A 257 -13.98 -14.80 -21.88
C PRO A 257 -14.85 -15.72 -22.76
N PRO A 258 -14.62 -15.80 -24.08
CA PRO A 258 -15.38 -16.67 -24.97
C PRO A 258 -15.31 -18.14 -24.54
N GLY A 259 -16.44 -18.69 -24.12
CA GLY A 259 -16.56 -20.05 -23.56
C GLY A 259 -16.90 -20.08 -22.07
N ASP A 260 -16.60 -19.02 -21.31
CA ASP A 260 -17.06 -18.84 -19.93
C ASP A 260 -18.44 -18.17 -19.95
N SER A 261 -19.48 -18.98 -19.96
CA SER A 261 -20.85 -18.48 -19.71
C SER A 261 -21.13 -18.64 -18.22
N ALA A 262 -20.49 -17.80 -17.40
CA ALA A 262 -20.52 -17.88 -15.94
C ALA A 262 -21.97 -17.91 -15.43
N GLU A 263 -22.36 -19.04 -14.83
CA GLU A 263 -23.66 -19.25 -14.18
C GLU A 263 -23.56 -18.92 -12.69
N ILE A 264 -22.47 -19.36 -12.04
CA ILE A 264 -22.21 -19.14 -10.61
C ILE A 264 -20.77 -18.64 -10.43
N ILE A 265 -20.60 -17.59 -9.63
CA ILE A 265 -19.29 -17.12 -9.19
C ILE A 265 -19.10 -17.55 -7.73
N SER A 266 -18.35 -18.63 -7.53
CA SER A 266 -18.20 -19.29 -6.22
C SER A 266 -17.06 -18.70 -5.38
N GLY A 267 -15.98 -18.28 -6.04
CA GLY A 267 -14.79 -17.69 -5.40
C GLY A 267 -14.59 -16.23 -5.79
N LEU A 268 -14.14 -15.41 -4.84
CA LEU A 268 -13.79 -14.01 -5.04
C LEU A 268 -12.62 -13.62 -4.12
N THR A 269 -11.57 -13.02 -4.69
CA THR A 269 -10.39 -12.53 -3.97
C THR A 269 -9.91 -11.21 -4.60
N ILE A 270 -9.49 -10.24 -3.80
CA ILE A 270 -9.01 -8.94 -4.29
C ILE A 270 -7.48 -8.91 -4.32
N HIS A 271 -6.91 -8.24 -5.32
CA HIS A 271 -5.47 -8.00 -5.43
C HIS A 271 -4.96 -7.20 -4.22
N PRO A 272 -3.76 -7.48 -3.66
CA PRO A 272 -3.24 -6.79 -2.47
C PRO A 272 -3.10 -5.26 -2.59
N GLN A 273 -3.06 -4.74 -3.82
CA GLN A 273 -3.02 -3.30 -4.13
C GLN A 273 -4.38 -2.72 -4.59
N GLY A 274 -5.49 -3.48 -4.50
CA GLY A 274 -6.83 -3.02 -4.88
C GLY A 274 -7.08 -2.79 -6.38
N TRP A 275 -6.16 -3.22 -7.26
CA TRP A 275 -6.24 -2.99 -8.71
C TRP A 275 -7.26 -3.88 -9.44
N CYS A 276 -7.36 -5.15 -9.07
CA CYS A 276 -8.23 -6.12 -9.73
C CYS A 276 -8.87 -7.09 -8.74
N ALA A 277 -9.94 -7.76 -9.18
CA ALA A 277 -10.55 -8.88 -8.51
C ALA A 277 -10.29 -10.16 -9.32
N LEU A 278 -9.94 -11.23 -8.63
CA LEU A 278 -9.92 -12.60 -9.15
C LEU A 278 -11.24 -13.27 -8.75
N SER A 279 -12.01 -13.70 -9.75
CA SER A 279 -13.24 -14.46 -9.63
C SER A 279 -13.00 -15.91 -10.09
N ARG A 280 -13.75 -16.84 -9.48
CA ARG A 280 -13.79 -18.24 -9.92
C ARG A 280 -15.22 -18.61 -10.31
N ASN A 281 -15.38 -18.93 -11.58
CA ASN A 281 -16.66 -19.09 -12.26
C ASN A 281 -16.90 -20.56 -12.60
N ILE A 282 -18.16 -20.98 -12.50
CA ILE A 282 -18.66 -22.24 -13.06
C ILE A 282 -19.60 -21.85 -14.20
N ALA A 283 -19.38 -22.40 -15.39
CA ALA A 283 -20.19 -22.13 -16.56
C ALA A 283 -21.46 -23.02 -16.61
N TYR A 284 -22.44 -22.62 -17.43
CA TYR A 284 -23.71 -23.33 -17.65
C TYR A 284 -23.62 -24.81 -18.09
N ASP A 285 -22.45 -25.31 -18.48
CA ASP A 285 -22.27 -26.74 -18.76
C ASP A 285 -22.07 -27.57 -17.48
N GLU A 286 -21.95 -26.93 -16.31
CA GLU A 286 -21.64 -27.52 -15.00
C GLU A 286 -20.35 -28.36 -14.98
N GLN A 287 -19.51 -28.26 -16.02
CA GLN A 287 -18.29 -29.05 -16.19
C GLN A 287 -17.05 -28.18 -16.35
N THR A 288 -17.18 -26.93 -16.80
CA THR A 288 -16.05 -26.02 -16.97
C THR A 288 -15.98 -24.96 -15.87
N GLU A 289 -14.86 -24.95 -15.16
CA GLU A 289 -14.46 -23.88 -14.25
C GLU A 289 -13.52 -22.89 -14.97
N TRP A 290 -13.62 -21.61 -14.64
CA TRP A 290 -12.73 -20.55 -15.11
C TRP A 290 -12.24 -19.67 -13.96
N SER A 291 -10.96 -19.27 -14.01
CA SER A 291 -10.39 -18.27 -13.13
C SER A 291 -10.19 -16.98 -13.93
N VAL A 292 -10.83 -15.89 -13.51
CA VAL A 292 -11.01 -14.66 -14.32
C VAL A 292 -10.67 -13.42 -13.51
N VAL A 293 -9.88 -12.51 -14.10
CA VAL A 293 -9.36 -11.29 -13.47
C VAL A 293 -9.99 -10.06 -14.13
N HIS A 294 -10.73 -9.28 -13.34
CA HIS A 294 -11.37 -8.02 -13.76
C HIS A 294 -10.71 -6.81 -13.11
N ASP A 295 -10.53 -5.73 -13.87
CA ASP A 295 -10.14 -4.42 -13.36
C ASP A 295 -11.28 -3.86 -12.48
N ILE A 296 -10.99 -3.52 -11.23
CA ILE A 296 -11.98 -2.97 -10.28
C ILE A 296 -11.76 -1.49 -9.99
N GLN A 297 -10.84 -0.83 -10.71
CA GLN A 297 -10.57 0.59 -10.54
C GLN A 297 -11.69 1.44 -11.15
N SER A 298 -11.88 2.63 -10.61
CA SER A 298 -12.83 3.62 -11.15
C SER A 298 -12.40 4.02 -12.56
N SER A 299 -13.33 3.96 -13.52
CA SER A 299 -13.09 4.34 -14.91
C SER A 299 -12.79 5.84 -15.00
N ALA A 300 -11.62 6.20 -15.55
CA ALA A 300 -11.24 7.60 -15.72
C ALA A 300 -11.97 8.22 -16.92
N GLY A 301 -13.16 8.78 -16.68
CA GLY A 301 -13.87 9.69 -17.59
C GLY A 301 -15.19 9.17 -18.18
N ASN A 302 -16.25 9.99 -18.03
CA ASN A 302 -17.17 10.46 -19.10
C ASN A 302 -18.57 10.87 -18.62
N ASP A 303 -18.95 10.61 -17.36
CA ASP A 303 -20.21 11.12 -16.77
C ASP A 303 -19.98 12.38 -15.91
N GLU A 304 -19.48 13.49 -16.50
CA GLU A 304 -19.93 14.81 -16.04
C GLU A 304 -21.36 15.01 -16.60
N PRO A 305 -22.39 15.27 -15.78
CA PRO A 305 -23.66 15.75 -16.31
C PRO A 305 -23.41 17.08 -17.03
N SER A 306 -23.89 17.21 -18.26
CA SER A 306 -24.02 18.51 -18.92
C SER A 306 -24.83 19.44 -18.01
N GLY A 307 -24.31 20.65 -17.75
CA GLY A 307 -24.76 21.56 -16.69
C GLY A 307 -26.11 22.24 -16.89
N ASP A 308 -27.08 21.55 -17.51
CA ASP A 308 -28.41 22.07 -17.85
C ASP A 308 -29.58 21.30 -17.16
N GLU A 309 -29.29 20.27 -16.34
CA GLU A 309 -30.33 19.48 -15.62
C GLU A 309 -30.30 19.63 -14.07
N GLU A 310 -29.51 20.56 -13.50
CA GLU A 310 -29.46 20.80 -12.04
C GLU A 310 -30.53 21.80 -11.51
N SER A 311 -31.53 22.17 -12.32
CA SER A 311 -32.52 23.23 -11.99
C SER A 311 -33.96 22.76 -11.70
N GLU A 312 -34.26 21.45 -11.80
CA GLU A 312 -35.64 20.92 -11.59
C GLU A 312 -35.79 19.94 -10.40
N LEU A 313 -34.75 19.69 -9.59
CA LEU A 313 -34.80 18.74 -8.47
C LEU A 313 -34.81 19.36 -7.05
N GLU A 314 -34.89 20.69 -6.94
CA GLU A 314 -35.00 21.41 -5.65
C GLU A 314 -36.28 22.29 -5.56
N LYS A 315 -37.41 21.84 -6.15
CA LYS A 315 -38.68 22.59 -6.16
C LYS A 315 -39.96 21.74 -5.97
N GLU A 316 -39.92 20.74 -5.10
CA GLU A 316 -41.15 20.13 -4.54
C GLU A 316 -40.96 19.84 -3.04
N ASP A 317 -40.95 20.89 -2.23
CA ASP A 317 -41.12 20.83 -0.77
C ASP A 317 -41.61 22.21 -0.26
N ASP A 318 -42.88 22.53 -0.57
CA ASP A 318 -43.67 23.59 0.07
C ASP A 318 -45.12 23.51 -0.42
N PHE A 319 -45.95 22.65 0.20
CA PHE A 319 -47.40 22.88 0.28
C PHE A 319 -47.98 22.15 1.50
N GLU A 320 -48.90 22.83 2.18
CA GLU A 320 -49.42 22.45 3.49
C GLU A 320 -50.39 21.25 3.46
N SER A 321 -50.61 20.68 4.64
CA SER A 321 -51.61 19.67 4.94
C SER A 321 -53.04 20.12 4.61
N GLU A 322 -53.84 19.27 3.95
CA GLU A 322 -55.29 19.27 4.12
C GLU A 322 -55.94 17.88 3.89
N GLU A 323 -57.09 17.69 4.54
CA GLU A 323 -57.74 16.48 5.01
C GLU A 323 -58.25 15.43 3.97
N GLU A 324 -58.33 14.15 4.38
CA GLU A 324 -59.23 13.16 3.75
C GLU A 324 -60.69 13.39 4.22
N PRO A 325 -61.71 13.28 3.34
CA PRO A 325 -63.11 13.36 3.74
C PRO A 325 -63.67 12.02 4.25
N GLU A 326 -64.53 12.12 5.28
CA GLU A 326 -65.17 10.98 5.96
C GLU A 326 -66.04 10.07 5.07
N LEU A 327 -66.30 8.84 5.55
CA LEU A 327 -67.66 8.30 5.51
C LEU A 327 -68.11 7.76 6.88
N HIS A 328 -69.28 8.23 7.33
CA HIS A 328 -69.78 8.12 8.70
C HIS A 328 -70.06 6.69 9.24
N GLN A 329 -70.06 6.55 10.59
CA GLN A 329 -71.32 6.40 11.34
C GLN A 329 -71.20 6.53 12.89
N THR A 330 -71.72 7.66 13.40
CA THR A 330 -72.56 7.82 14.62
C THR A 330 -72.17 7.23 16.00
N SER A 331 -71.83 8.13 16.93
CA SER A 331 -72.30 8.25 18.35
C SER A 331 -72.15 7.06 19.33
N THR A 332 -71.64 7.21 20.56
CA THR A 332 -72.18 8.09 21.62
C THR A 332 -71.21 8.36 22.80
N ASN A 333 -71.39 9.53 23.43
CA ASN A 333 -71.01 10.00 24.79
C ASN A 333 -70.52 9.01 25.86
N GLY A 334 -69.61 9.47 26.74
CA GLY A 334 -69.32 8.79 28.04
C GLY A 334 -68.26 9.46 28.94
N THR A 335 -68.57 10.57 29.60
CA THR A 335 -67.71 11.23 30.61
C THR A 335 -67.74 10.57 31.99
N GLY A 336 -66.66 10.65 32.79
CA GLY A 336 -66.81 10.73 34.27
C GLY A 336 -65.73 10.09 35.16
N LYS A 337 -65.17 10.87 36.11
CA LYS A 337 -64.22 10.44 37.17
C LYS A 337 -64.93 9.76 38.35
N GLY A 338 -64.23 8.90 39.13
CA GLY A 338 -64.86 8.16 40.25
C GLY A 338 -64.01 7.52 41.37
N VAL A 339 -62.88 8.12 41.79
CA VAL A 339 -62.38 8.26 43.19
C VAL A 339 -62.72 7.20 44.29
N VAL A 340 -61.65 6.59 44.90
CA VAL A 340 -61.43 6.19 46.34
C VAL A 340 -61.63 4.73 46.88
N ARG A 341 -60.48 4.16 47.36
CA ARG A 341 -60.15 3.25 48.53
C ARG A 341 -61.01 1.97 48.75
N ARG A 342 -60.51 0.81 49.21
CA ARG A 342 -59.27 0.30 49.90
C ARG A 342 -59.20 -1.25 49.61
N GLY A 343 -58.19 -2.06 49.93
CA GLY A 343 -56.89 -1.96 50.62
C GLY A 343 -56.27 -3.37 50.84
N SER A 344 -55.11 -3.49 51.52
CA SER A 344 -54.30 -4.70 51.84
C SER A 344 -53.82 -5.56 50.63
N ASP A 345 -52.54 -5.52 50.23
CA ASP A 345 -51.32 -6.14 50.82
C ASP A 345 -51.05 -7.53 50.18
N THR A 346 -49.88 -7.93 49.65
CA THR A 346 -48.52 -7.33 49.57
C THR A 346 -47.69 -7.96 48.42
N SER A 347 -46.80 -7.19 47.78
CA SER A 347 -45.52 -7.50 47.08
C SER A 347 -45.24 -8.88 46.43
N ALA A 348 -44.54 -9.01 45.29
CA ALA A 348 -44.10 -8.06 44.25
C ALA A 348 -43.56 -8.88 43.07
N ALA A 349 -43.75 -8.42 41.84
CA ALA A 349 -43.16 -8.98 40.62
C ALA A 349 -42.89 -7.83 39.64
N GLU A 350 -41.81 -7.92 38.86
CA GLU A 350 -41.53 -7.01 37.75
C GLU A 350 -41.55 -7.76 36.41
N GLU A 351 -42.01 -7.04 35.40
CA GLU A 351 -42.42 -7.54 34.09
C GLU A 351 -41.26 -7.51 33.09
N THR A 352 -41.42 -8.23 31.97
CA THR A 352 -41.34 -7.59 30.64
C THR A 352 -41.91 -8.51 29.57
N GLU A 353 -42.75 -7.95 28.70
CA GLU A 353 -43.59 -8.71 27.76
C GLU A 353 -42.96 -8.88 26.36
N THR A 354 -43.43 -9.94 25.70
CA THR A 354 -43.29 -10.19 24.27
C THR A 354 -44.02 -9.17 23.39
N ALA A 355 -43.42 -8.81 22.25
CA ALA A 355 -44.12 -8.16 21.13
C ALA A 355 -43.98 -8.98 19.83
N CYS A 356 -45.03 -8.98 19.00
CA CYS A 356 -45.21 -9.95 17.91
C CYS A 356 -44.45 -9.60 16.61
N LEU A 357 -43.96 -10.64 15.92
CA LEU A 357 -43.46 -10.55 14.54
C LEU A 357 -44.58 -10.83 13.52
N PRO A 358 -44.72 -10.04 12.43
CA PRO A 358 -45.58 -10.39 11.30
C PRO A 358 -44.94 -11.50 10.44
N ARG A 359 -45.78 -12.38 9.89
CA ARG A 359 -45.37 -13.47 8.99
C ARG A 359 -45.09 -12.94 7.58
N GLU A 360 -43.86 -13.11 7.08
CA GLU A 360 -43.58 -13.14 5.64
C GLU A 360 -43.41 -14.59 5.16
N ALA A 361 -43.88 -14.89 3.95
CA ALA A 361 -44.03 -16.25 3.43
C ALA A 361 -42.73 -16.83 2.84
N PRO A 362 -42.50 -18.16 2.92
CA PRO A 362 -41.25 -18.77 2.46
C PRO A 362 -41.20 -18.89 0.93
N TRP A 363 -40.42 -18.04 0.27
CA TRP A 363 -40.09 -18.18 -1.15
C TRP A 363 -38.99 -19.24 -1.37
N CYS A 364 -39.36 -20.51 -1.22
CA CYS A 364 -38.58 -21.66 -1.69
C CYS A 364 -39.29 -22.31 -2.89
N SER A 365 -39.10 -21.76 -4.10
CA SER A 365 -39.44 -22.48 -5.33
C SER A 365 -38.38 -23.55 -5.60
N ALA A 366 -38.62 -24.76 -5.10
CA ALA A 366 -37.86 -25.94 -5.47
C ALA A 366 -37.91 -26.16 -6.99
N VAL A 367 -36.76 -26.49 -7.61
CA VAL A 367 -36.53 -27.25 -8.87
C VAL A 367 -35.11 -27.03 -9.43
N MET A 368 -34.36 -25.99 -8.99
CA MET A 368 -32.98 -25.73 -9.44
C MET A 368 -31.95 -25.50 -8.31
N GLN A 369 -32.09 -26.20 -7.18
CA GLN A 369 -31.00 -26.36 -6.21
C GLN A 369 -29.98 -27.40 -6.72
N ARG A 370 -29.11 -27.03 -7.66
CA ARG A 370 -27.97 -27.89 -8.07
C ARG A 370 -26.71 -27.53 -7.30
N ASN A 371 -26.47 -28.31 -6.24
CA ASN A 371 -25.21 -28.68 -5.58
C ASN A 371 -24.16 -27.60 -5.17
N VAL A 372 -23.92 -26.52 -5.92
CA VAL A 372 -22.78 -25.59 -5.72
C VAL A 372 -22.87 -24.75 -4.43
N ILE A 373 -24.09 -24.50 -3.94
CA ILE A 373 -24.34 -23.64 -2.78
C ILE A 373 -24.05 -24.39 -1.46
N ASN A 374 -24.01 -25.72 -1.52
CA ASN A 374 -23.89 -26.60 -0.37
C ASN A 374 -22.47 -27.16 -0.27
N ASN A 375 -21.63 -26.57 0.59
CA ASN A 375 -20.51 -27.25 1.23
C ASN A 375 -21.02 -28.34 2.21
N VAL A 376 -21.95 -29.19 1.76
CA VAL A 376 -22.46 -30.35 2.49
C VAL A 376 -21.56 -31.51 2.13
N PHE A 377 -20.50 -31.67 2.91
CA PHE A 377 -19.62 -32.81 2.80
C PHE A 377 -20.39 -34.06 3.33
N PRO A 378 -20.30 -35.21 2.64
CA PRO A 378 -21.01 -36.41 3.07
C PRO A 378 -20.41 -36.94 4.39
N GLY A 379 -21.12 -36.71 5.49
CA GLY A 379 -20.61 -36.96 6.84
C GLY A 379 -20.18 -38.41 7.08
N HIS A 380 -18.90 -38.60 7.39
CA HIS A 380 -18.36 -39.87 7.89
C HIS A 380 -18.83 -40.14 9.34
N SER A 381 -20.08 -40.56 9.50
CA SER A 381 -20.54 -41.19 10.76
C SER A 381 -20.46 -42.71 10.65
N GLY A 382 -19.74 -43.33 11.58
CA GLY A 382 -19.62 -44.78 11.68
C GLY A 382 -20.91 -45.42 12.20
N ALA A 383 -21.88 -45.65 11.31
CA ALA A 383 -23.07 -46.45 11.57
C ALA A 383 -23.26 -47.48 10.45
N SER A 384 -23.45 -48.75 10.83
CA SER A 384 -23.59 -49.87 9.89
C SER A 384 -24.89 -49.76 9.08
N CYS A 385 -24.76 -49.58 7.76
CA CYS A 385 -25.89 -49.59 6.85
C CYS A 385 -26.44 -51.03 6.70
N PRO A 386 -27.74 -51.30 6.93
CA PRO A 386 -28.31 -52.63 6.74
C PRO A 386 -28.39 -52.96 5.24
N SER A 387 -27.95 -54.16 4.89
CA SER A 387 -27.83 -54.60 3.49
C SER A 387 -29.17 -54.64 2.75
N LEU A 388 -29.28 -53.91 1.63
CA LEU A 388 -30.29 -54.16 0.60
C LEU A 388 -29.63 -54.89 -0.59
N LYS A 389 -30.10 -56.11 -0.83
CA LYS A 389 -29.49 -57.08 -1.75
C LYS A 389 -29.76 -56.71 -3.22
N ARG A 390 -28.78 -56.99 -4.09
CA ARG A 390 -28.97 -57.08 -5.54
C ARG A 390 -30.05 -58.10 -5.90
N ALA A 391 -30.88 -57.76 -6.88
CA ALA A 391 -31.45 -58.71 -7.84
C ALA A 391 -31.41 -58.06 -9.25
N PRO A 392 -30.96 -58.75 -10.32
CA PRO A 392 -30.77 -58.15 -11.64
C PRO A 392 -31.85 -58.57 -12.65
N HIS A 393 -32.16 -57.72 -13.64
CA HIS A 393 -32.68 -58.18 -14.94
C HIS A 393 -32.19 -57.27 -16.10
N ARG A 394 -32.29 -57.79 -17.33
CA ARG A 394 -31.54 -57.40 -18.54
C ARG A 394 -32.48 -57.53 -19.75
N LEU A 395 -32.24 -56.75 -20.82
CA LEU A 395 -32.90 -56.84 -22.15
C LEU A 395 -34.37 -56.32 -22.16
N THR A 396 -34.98 -55.82 -23.25
CA THR A 396 -34.64 -55.86 -24.70
C THR A 396 -35.28 -54.68 -25.47
N GLU A 397 -34.95 -54.50 -26.75
CA GLU A 397 -35.52 -53.51 -27.69
C GLU A 397 -36.95 -53.89 -28.22
N ALA A 398 -37.72 -52.89 -28.69
CA ALA A 398 -38.40 -52.84 -30.02
C ALA A 398 -39.85 -52.25 -30.08
N LYS A 399 -40.01 -51.21 -30.94
CA LYS A 399 -41.07 -50.94 -31.97
C LYS A 399 -42.59 -50.76 -31.66
N GLN A 400 -43.13 -49.64 -32.22
CA GLN A 400 -44.41 -49.47 -32.98
C GLN A 400 -45.76 -49.70 -32.25
N ASP A 401 -46.93 -49.13 -32.61
CA ASP A 401 -47.34 -48.00 -33.47
C ASP A 401 -48.81 -47.55 -33.19
N VAL A 402 -49.10 -46.25 -33.37
CA VAL A 402 -50.31 -45.60 -33.97
C VAL A 402 -51.77 -45.79 -33.44
N SER A 403 -52.51 -44.66 -33.42
CA SER A 403 -53.99 -44.41 -33.37
C SER A 403 -54.70 -44.50 -31.99
N SER A 404 -55.75 -43.72 -31.67
CA SER A 404 -56.64 -42.82 -32.46
C SER A 404 -57.18 -41.61 -31.65
N ALA A 405 -57.43 -40.46 -32.29
CA ALA A 405 -58.16 -39.29 -31.73
C ALA A 405 -59.62 -39.22 -32.29
N PRO A 406 -60.55 -38.34 -31.82
CA PRO A 406 -60.48 -36.89 -32.10
C PRO A 406 -61.18 -35.88 -31.11
N ASN A 407 -60.86 -34.58 -31.29
CA ASN A 407 -61.67 -33.35 -31.05
C ASN A 407 -62.01 -32.91 -29.59
N ALA A 408 -62.02 -31.60 -29.22
CA ALA A 408 -61.88 -30.34 -29.99
C ALA A 408 -61.29 -29.14 -29.19
N ALA A 409 -60.62 -28.22 -29.93
CA ALA A 409 -60.42 -26.76 -29.76
C ALA A 409 -60.07 -26.11 -28.38
N GLY A 410 -59.08 -25.19 -28.30
CA GLY A 410 -58.13 -24.72 -29.32
C GLY A 410 -57.12 -23.64 -28.85
N MET A 411 -56.11 -23.38 -29.73
CA MET A 411 -55.51 -22.07 -30.09
C MET A 411 -55.04 -21.13 -28.94
N TRP A 412 -53.75 -20.79 -28.73
CA TRP A 412 -52.65 -20.37 -29.66
C TRP A 412 -51.24 -20.85 -29.20
N PRO A 413 -50.14 -20.66 -29.97
CA PRO A 413 -49.13 -21.71 -30.15
C PRO A 413 -47.82 -21.60 -29.33
N ALA A 414 -47.12 -22.74 -29.25
CA ALA A 414 -45.74 -22.84 -28.80
C ALA A 414 -44.74 -22.28 -29.82
N ILE A 415 -43.69 -21.59 -29.35
CA ILE A 415 -42.53 -21.24 -30.17
C ILE A 415 -41.48 -22.34 -30.02
N THR A 416 -41.20 -23.03 -31.12
CA THR A 416 -40.15 -24.05 -31.25
C THR A 416 -38.77 -23.52 -30.87
N VAL A 417 -38.04 -24.31 -30.09
CA VAL A 417 -36.59 -24.16 -29.88
C VAL A 417 -35.87 -24.29 -31.23
N ARG A 418 -35.42 -23.15 -31.79
CA ARG A 418 -34.42 -23.15 -32.85
C ARG A 418 -33.03 -23.14 -32.21
N LYS A 419 -32.19 -24.12 -32.57
CA LYS A 419 -30.73 -24.05 -32.38
C LYS A 419 -30.25 -22.66 -32.78
N ARG A 420 -29.56 -21.96 -31.88
CA ARG A 420 -28.96 -20.65 -32.15
C ARG A 420 -27.44 -20.73 -32.08
N GLU A 421 -26.87 -21.57 -32.95
CA GLU A 421 -25.42 -21.70 -33.17
C GLU A 421 -24.79 -20.43 -33.80
N ASP A 422 -25.60 -19.39 -34.09
CA ASP A 422 -25.18 -18.10 -34.66
C ASP A 422 -24.83 -17.00 -33.63
N ALA A 423 -24.79 -17.29 -32.33
CA ALA A 423 -24.38 -16.30 -31.32
C ALA A 423 -22.87 -15.95 -31.39
N ALA A 424 -22.04 -16.84 -31.94
CA ALA A 424 -20.57 -16.72 -31.93
C ALA A 424 -19.96 -15.84 -33.04
N LYS A 425 -20.76 -15.05 -33.78
CA LYS A 425 -20.28 -14.26 -34.94
C LYS A 425 -20.67 -12.76 -34.93
N ARG A 426 -21.05 -12.20 -33.79
CA ARG A 426 -21.28 -10.74 -33.63
C ARG A 426 -20.69 -10.17 -32.34
N SER A 427 -19.37 -10.26 -32.22
CA SER A 427 -18.58 -9.51 -31.23
C SER A 427 -17.39 -8.84 -31.93
N GLY A 428 -17.67 -7.81 -32.73
CA GLY A 428 -16.65 -6.81 -33.06
C GLY A 428 -16.36 -5.98 -31.80
N PRO A 429 -15.11 -5.50 -31.60
CA PRO A 429 -14.75 -4.80 -30.38
C PRO A 429 -15.41 -3.41 -30.34
N GLY A 430 -16.22 -3.17 -29.32
CA GLY A 430 -16.62 -1.81 -28.92
C GLY A 430 -15.61 -1.27 -27.89
N PRO A 431 -15.14 -0.02 -28.01
CA PRO A 431 -14.34 0.62 -26.97
C PRO A 431 -15.21 1.00 -25.76
N ASP A 432 -14.56 1.25 -24.62
CA ASP A 432 -15.07 1.92 -23.41
C ASP A 432 -16.05 1.15 -22.48
N GLY A 433 -15.97 -0.19 -22.39
CA GLY A 433 -16.81 -0.94 -21.42
C GLY A 433 -16.33 -2.30 -20.89
N ALA A 434 -15.14 -2.80 -21.27
CA ALA A 434 -14.64 -4.10 -20.81
C ALA A 434 -13.66 -3.97 -19.63
N ARG A 435 -13.91 -4.71 -18.55
CA ARG A 435 -13.05 -4.82 -17.36
C ARG A 435 -12.21 -6.09 -17.34
N LEU A 436 -12.55 -7.08 -18.16
CA LEU A 436 -11.83 -8.34 -18.27
C LEU A 436 -10.37 -8.13 -18.69
N LEU A 437 -9.43 -8.42 -17.79
CA LEU A 437 -7.99 -8.28 -18.03
C LEU A 437 -7.34 -9.62 -18.40
N TYR A 438 -7.53 -10.63 -17.54
CA TYR A 438 -6.91 -11.95 -17.71
C TYR A 438 -7.89 -13.09 -17.43
N TYR A 439 -7.65 -14.24 -18.02
CA TYR A 439 -8.45 -15.44 -17.77
C TYR A 439 -7.65 -16.73 -17.93
N ILE A 440 -8.13 -17.82 -17.35
CA ILE A 440 -7.70 -19.18 -17.69
C ILE A 440 -8.80 -20.20 -17.36
N GLN A 441 -8.93 -21.21 -18.21
CA GLN A 441 -9.74 -22.37 -17.92
C GLN A 441 -9.05 -23.25 -16.86
N GLU A 442 -9.82 -23.71 -15.87
CA GLU A 442 -9.40 -24.66 -14.85
C GLU A 442 -9.76 -26.10 -15.25
N SER A 443 -9.30 -27.09 -14.48
CA SER A 443 -9.60 -28.49 -14.79
C SER A 443 -11.06 -28.83 -14.48
N SER A 444 -11.73 -29.47 -15.43
CA SER A 444 -13.09 -30.01 -15.32
C SER A 444 -13.21 -31.30 -14.49
N SER A 445 -12.10 -31.79 -13.93
CA SER A 445 -11.94 -33.21 -13.58
C SER A 445 -12.21 -33.57 -12.11
N VAL A 446 -13.18 -32.94 -11.44
CA VAL A 446 -13.50 -33.26 -10.03
C VAL A 446 -15.00 -33.39 -9.82
N GLU A 447 -15.41 -34.59 -9.38
CA GLU A 447 -16.77 -34.82 -8.91
C GLU A 447 -17.00 -34.11 -7.57
N GLY A 448 -18.01 -33.24 -7.53
CA GLY A 448 -18.40 -32.49 -6.34
C GLY A 448 -18.13 -30.98 -6.45
N THR A 449 -19.15 -30.20 -6.16
CA THR A 449 -19.18 -28.74 -6.34
C THR A 449 -18.84 -28.03 -5.04
N TYR A 450 -17.54 -27.84 -4.79
CA TYR A 450 -17.01 -27.17 -3.60
C TYR A 450 -16.53 -25.76 -3.93
N ILE A 451 -16.68 -24.82 -3.00
CA ILE A 451 -16.07 -23.48 -3.17
C ILE A 451 -14.55 -23.60 -3.05
N ARG A 452 -13.82 -23.17 -4.09
CA ARG A 452 -12.35 -23.16 -4.13
C ARG A 452 -11.82 -21.74 -4.07
N GLU A 453 -11.11 -21.39 -3.00
CA GLU A 453 -10.48 -20.08 -2.83
C GLU A 453 -9.06 -20.07 -3.41
N ALA A 454 -8.90 -19.31 -4.50
CA ALA A 454 -7.60 -18.89 -5.01
C ALA A 454 -7.11 -17.64 -4.27
N CYS A 455 -5.81 -17.55 -4.00
CA CYS A 455 -5.18 -16.41 -3.35
C CYS A 455 -4.12 -15.75 -4.23
N PHE A 456 -3.92 -14.45 -4.04
CA PHE A 456 -2.75 -13.74 -4.55
C PHE A 456 -1.56 -13.94 -3.61
N SER A 457 -0.36 -13.94 -4.17
CA SER A 457 0.86 -13.70 -3.40
C SER A 457 0.82 -12.30 -2.75
N PRO A 458 1.58 -12.04 -1.67
CA PRO A 458 1.44 -10.78 -0.90
C PRO A 458 1.81 -9.52 -1.71
N ASP A 459 2.59 -9.68 -2.78
CA ASP A 459 2.97 -8.67 -3.77
C ASP A 459 2.03 -8.62 -4.99
N GLY A 460 1.04 -9.52 -5.07
CA GLY A 460 0.01 -9.57 -6.11
C GLY A 460 0.41 -10.21 -7.44
N ARG A 461 1.67 -10.63 -7.60
CA ARG A 461 2.26 -11.04 -8.90
C ARG A 461 1.92 -12.46 -9.32
N VAL A 462 1.69 -13.34 -8.35
CA VAL A 462 1.39 -14.76 -8.54
C VAL A 462 0.03 -15.06 -7.94
N ILE A 463 -0.73 -15.92 -8.60
CA ILE A 463 -2.00 -16.47 -8.11
C ILE A 463 -1.76 -17.95 -7.79
N CYS A 464 -2.10 -18.39 -6.59
CA CYS A 464 -2.27 -19.81 -6.32
C CYS A 464 -3.75 -20.16 -6.52
N SER A 465 -4.02 -21.04 -7.49
CA SER A 465 -5.33 -21.59 -7.75
C SER A 465 -5.36 -23.07 -7.35
N PRO A 466 -6.27 -23.51 -6.47
CA PRO A 466 -6.58 -24.93 -6.29
C PRO A 466 -6.96 -25.55 -7.64
N HIS A 467 -6.32 -26.66 -8.02
CA HIS A 467 -6.45 -27.24 -9.36
C HIS A 467 -6.61 -28.75 -9.28
N ASP A 468 -7.51 -29.30 -10.10
CA ASP A 468 -7.91 -30.72 -10.09
C ASP A 468 -8.24 -31.29 -8.69
N ALA A 469 -8.04 -32.60 -8.50
CA ALA A 469 -8.42 -33.37 -7.33
C ALA A 469 -7.29 -33.54 -6.30
N CYS A 470 -6.05 -33.13 -6.59
CA CYS A 470 -4.92 -33.29 -5.66
C CYS A 470 -3.90 -32.14 -5.69
N GLY A 471 -4.13 -31.10 -6.51
CA GLY A 471 -3.09 -30.11 -6.78
C GLY A 471 -3.40 -28.64 -6.51
N ILE A 472 -2.33 -27.86 -6.63
CA ILE A 472 -2.34 -26.40 -6.75
C ILE A 472 -1.60 -25.99 -8.03
N ARG A 473 -2.03 -24.87 -8.60
CA ARG A 473 -1.48 -24.29 -9.83
C ARG A 473 -1.06 -22.86 -9.56
N LEU A 474 0.21 -22.57 -9.83
CA LEU A 474 0.78 -21.23 -9.74
C LEU A 474 0.64 -20.55 -11.11
N LEU A 475 -0.06 -19.41 -11.12
CA LEU A 475 -0.37 -18.61 -12.30
C LEU A 475 0.26 -17.21 -12.16
N ALA A 476 0.57 -16.56 -13.28
CA ALA A 476 1.01 -15.17 -13.32
C ALA A 476 0.50 -14.44 -14.57
N PHE A 477 0.55 -13.11 -14.55
CA PHE A 477 0.16 -12.27 -15.69
C PHE A 477 1.09 -12.44 -16.90
N ASN A 478 2.36 -12.73 -16.68
CA ASN A 478 3.33 -13.06 -17.72
C ASN A 478 4.42 -14.04 -17.22
N GLU A 479 5.23 -14.56 -18.14
CA GLU A 479 6.27 -15.56 -17.81
C GLU A 479 7.38 -15.05 -16.89
N ARG A 480 7.56 -13.73 -16.79
CA ARG A 480 8.58 -13.09 -15.95
C ARG A 480 8.08 -12.83 -14.52
N CYS A 481 6.80 -13.08 -14.24
CA CYS A 481 6.14 -12.75 -12.97
C CYS A 481 6.19 -11.25 -12.66
N ASN A 482 6.08 -10.38 -13.67
CA ASN A 482 5.99 -8.93 -13.42
C ASN A 482 4.64 -8.57 -12.78
N GLU A 483 4.59 -7.42 -12.12
CA GLU A 483 3.35 -6.84 -11.60
C GLU A 483 2.34 -6.55 -12.71
N LEU A 484 1.06 -6.55 -12.34
CA LEU A 484 -0.06 -6.32 -13.26
C LEU A 484 0.09 -5.04 -14.09
N GLN A 485 0.55 -3.95 -13.49
CA GLN A 485 0.77 -2.66 -14.17
C GLN A 485 1.79 -2.80 -15.30
N TYR A 486 2.98 -3.34 -15.01
CA TYR A 486 4.00 -3.58 -16.04
C TYR A 486 3.58 -4.63 -17.06
N ALA A 487 2.85 -5.67 -16.63
CA ALA A 487 2.33 -6.70 -17.53
C ALA A 487 1.35 -6.12 -18.58
N ARG A 488 0.50 -5.14 -18.19
CA ARG A 488 -0.37 -4.40 -19.13
C ARG A 488 0.44 -3.53 -20.10
N HIS A 489 1.48 -2.83 -19.63
CA HIS A 489 2.28 -1.93 -20.47
C HIS A 489 3.27 -2.64 -21.42
N CYS A 490 3.81 -3.80 -21.06
CA CYS A 490 4.77 -4.54 -21.89
C CYS A 490 4.16 -5.31 -23.08
N THR A 491 2.83 -5.31 -23.23
CA THR A 491 2.15 -6.03 -24.33
C THR A 491 1.50 -5.06 -25.31
N SER A 492 1.74 -5.25 -26.61
CA SER A 492 1.31 -4.37 -27.71
C SER A 492 -0.21 -4.34 -27.99
N THR A 493 -1.03 -4.87 -27.08
CA THR A 493 -2.46 -5.13 -27.25
C THR A 493 -3.24 -4.72 -26.00
N ALA A 494 -3.12 -3.45 -25.58
CA ALA A 494 -3.69 -2.88 -24.35
C ALA A 494 -5.23 -2.81 -24.29
N GLY A 495 -5.95 -3.58 -25.11
CA GLY A 495 -7.42 -3.64 -25.17
C GLY A 495 -7.99 -5.04 -25.44
N GLN A 496 -7.20 -6.12 -25.30
CA GLN A 496 -7.71 -7.50 -25.40
C GLN A 496 -7.39 -8.32 -24.15
N PRO A 497 -8.37 -9.05 -23.59
CA PRO A 497 -8.16 -10.04 -22.52
C PRO A 497 -7.05 -11.04 -22.83
N GLN A 498 -6.18 -11.31 -21.87
CA GLN A 498 -5.03 -12.21 -22.05
C GLN A 498 -5.16 -13.50 -21.23
N ARG A 499 -4.56 -14.59 -21.70
CA ARG A 499 -4.50 -15.84 -20.93
C ARG A 499 -3.45 -15.76 -19.82
N LEU A 500 -3.80 -16.08 -18.58
CA LEU A 500 -2.82 -16.23 -17.49
C LEU A 500 -1.78 -17.29 -17.87
N ARG A 501 -0.54 -17.10 -17.40
CA ARG A 501 0.58 -18.00 -17.64
C ARG A 501 0.75 -18.93 -16.45
N GLU A 502 0.67 -20.23 -16.71
CA GLU A 502 1.06 -21.23 -15.72
C GLU A 502 2.57 -21.19 -15.51
N LEU A 503 2.97 -21.03 -14.24
CA LEU A 503 4.37 -21.10 -13.81
C LEU A 503 4.75 -22.52 -13.42
N GLN A 504 3.85 -23.20 -12.72
CA GLN A 504 4.07 -24.53 -12.16
C GLN A 504 2.74 -25.14 -11.68
N TYR A 505 2.54 -26.42 -11.94
CA TYR A 505 1.53 -27.26 -11.30
C TYR A 505 2.20 -28.16 -10.24
N LYS A 506 1.47 -28.48 -9.17
CA LYS A 506 1.91 -29.37 -8.09
C LYS A 506 0.76 -30.26 -7.62
N ALA A 507 0.83 -31.56 -7.88
CA ALA A 507 0.05 -32.56 -7.13
C ALA A 507 0.72 -32.76 -5.76
N CYS A 508 0.09 -32.28 -4.69
CA CYS A 508 0.66 -32.36 -3.34
C CYS A 508 -0.31 -32.89 -2.27
N HIS A 509 -1.62 -32.71 -2.44
CA HIS A 509 -2.62 -33.16 -1.47
C HIS A 509 -3.14 -34.58 -1.76
N PRO A 510 -3.58 -35.32 -0.73
CA PRO A 510 -4.24 -36.61 -0.90
C PRO A 510 -5.70 -36.49 -1.39
N HIS A 511 -6.25 -35.28 -1.46
CA HIS A 511 -7.64 -35.02 -1.82
C HIS A 511 -7.81 -33.57 -2.34
N VAL A 512 -9.01 -33.27 -2.87
CA VAL A 512 -9.36 -32.00 -3.51
C VAL A 512 -8.98 -30.80 -2.64
N VAL A 513 -8.14 -29.91 -3.18
CA VAL A 513 -7.75 -28.65 -2.56
C VAL A 513 -8.89 -27.65 -2.70
N ILE A 514 -9.26 -26.99 -1.60
CA ILE A 514 -10.35 -25.99 -1.56
C ILE A 514 -9.92 -24.63 -1.01
N SER A 515 -8.85 -24.56 -0.22
CA SER A 515 -8.32 -23.31 0.30
C SER A 515 -6.82 -23.21 0.04
N SER A 516 -6.35 -21.99 -0.18
CA SER A 516 -4.92 -21.67 -0.28
C SER A 516 -4.68 -20.24 0.22
N GLN A 517 -3.56 -20.01 0.90
CA GLN A 517 -3.17 -18.69 1.38
C GLN A 517 -1.64 -18.55 1.41
N PHE A 518 -1.13 -17.44 0.89
CA PHE A 518 0.30 -17.09 1.03
C PHE A 518 0.56 -16.38 2.36
N SER A 519 1.72 -16.65 2.97
CA SER A 519 2.16 -15.95 4.18
C SER A 519 2.45 -14.48 3.89
N PRO A 520 1.90 -13.52 4.68
CA PRO A 520 2.22 -12.10 4.54
C PRO A 520 3.64 -11.77 5.01
N ARG A 521 4.33 -12.74 5.65
CA ARG A 521 5.67 -12.61 6.23
C ARG A 521 6.72 -13.33 5.38
N ILE A 522 6.80 -14.66 5.44
CA ILE A 522 7.83 -15.48 4.76
C ILE A 522 7.38 -15.96 3.36
N PRO A 523 8.27 -16.41 2.45
CA PRO A 523 7.88 -17.03 1.17
C PRO A 523 7.31 -18.44 1.38
N LEU A 524 6.15 -18.52 2.01
CA LEU A 524 5.42 -19.73 2.32
C LEU A 524 4.05 -19.68 1.64
N LEU A 525 3.66 -20.77 1.00
CA LEU A 525 2.31 -20.99 0.51
C LEU A 525 1.69 -22.18 1.25
N VAL A 526 0.53 -21.98 1.85
CA VAL A 526 -0.20 -23.04 2.55
C VAL A 526 -1.47 -23.36 1.77
N ALA A 527 -1.77 -24.64 1.64
CA ALA A 527 -3.00 -25.13 1.01
C ALA A 527 -3.70 -26.14 1.92
N GLY A 528 -5.03 -26.21 1.80
CA GLY A 528 -5.91 -27.07 2.60
C GLY A 528 -6.89 -27.84 1.73
N CYS A 529 -7.12 -29.12 2.06
CA CYS A 529 -8.01 -30.01 1.31
C CYS A 529 -9.22 -30.50 2.13
N LEU A 530 -10.12 -31.23 1.45
CA LEU A 530 -11.34 -31.79 2.02
C LEU A 530 -11.14 -32.80 3.17
N LEU A 531 -9.96 -33.41 3.31
CA LEU A 531 -9.66 -34.37 4.39
C LEU A 531 -8.99 -33.72 5.61
N GLY A 532 -8.99 -32.39 5.70
CA GLY A 532 -8.32 -31.67 6.80
C GLY A 532 -6.80 -31.57 6.66
N ASN A 533 -6.20 -32.11 5.60
CA ASN A 533 -4.76 -32.01 5.41
C ASN A 533 -4.35 -30.60 4.96
N ILE A 534 -3.50 -29.98 5.77
CA ILE A 534 -2.78 -28.75 5.44
C ILE A 534 -1.37 -29.10 4.95
N ILE A 535 -0.96 -28.49 3.84
CA ILE A 535 0.38 -28.67 3.26
C ILE A 535 1.08 -27.31 3.12
N TRP A 536 2.27 -27.26 3.69
CA TRP A 536 3.18 -26.14 3.67
C TRP A 536 4.10 -26.27 2.45
N ASN A 537 4.24 -25.20 1.68
CA ASN A 537 5.12 -25.14 0.51
C ASN A 537 6.17 -24.05 0.73
N LEU A 538 7.44 -24.46 0.89
CA LEU A 538 8.59 -23.59 1.17
C LEU A 538 9.62 -23.65 0.03
N PRO A 539 10.49 -22.65 -0.15
CA PRO A 539 11.50 -22.66 -1.22
C PRO A 539 12.48 -23.82 -1.02
N GLY A 540 12.60 -24.70 -2.00
CA GLY A 540 13.47 -25.87 -1.94
C GLY A 540 14.96 -25.50 -1.98
N HIS A 541 15.75 -26.14 -1.11
CA HIS A 541 17.21 -26.15 -1.23
C HIS A 541 17.62 -26.98 -2.47
N HIS A 542 18.04 -26.30 -3.54
CA HIS A 542 18.91 -26.93 -4.51
C HIS A 542 20.34 -26.98 -3.94
N PRO A 543 20.97 -28.16 -3.79
CA PRO A 543 22.43 -28.22 -3.75
C PRO A 543 22.96 -27.71 -5.10
N ALA A 544 24.06 -26.95 -5.08
CA ALA A 544 24.64 -26.42 -6.29
C ALA A 544 25.29 -27.54 -7.12
N GLY A 545 24.65 -27.94 -8.22
CA GLY A 545 25.20 -28.91 -9.16
C GLY A 545 24.15 -29.54 -10.08
N GLU A 546 24.54 -29.74 -11.34
CA GLU A 546 23.93 -30.63 -12.34
C GLU A 546 22.53 -30.26 -12.89
N CYS A 547 22.55 -29.62 -14.07
CA CYS A 547 21.43 -29.66 -15.01
C CYS A 547 21.34 -31.05 -15.66
N PRO A 548 20.15 -31.67 -15.79
CA PRO A 548 20.00 -32.91 -16.54
C PRO A 548 20.00 -32.64 -18.05
N ALA A 549 21.03 -33.09 -18.76
CA ALA A 549 21.01 -33.25 -20.21
C ALA A 549 20.32 -34.58 -20.61
N ALA A 550 19.80 -34.65 -21.83
CA ALA A 550 18.91 -35.72 -22.26
C ALA A 550 19.61 -37.06 -22.58
N GLY A 551 19.02 -38.15 -22.10
CA GLY A 551 18.83 -39.42 -22.85
C GLY A 551 20.04 -40.34 -23.14
N SER A 552 20.09 -41.49 -22.47
CA SER A 552 20.40 -42.81 -23.09
C SER A 552 20.16 -43.97 -22.09
N ARG A 553 20.27 -45.23 -22.53
CA ARG A 553 19.77 -46.44 -21.86
C ARG A 553 20.89 -47.40 -21.41
N ILE A 554 20.78 -47.95 -20.18
CA ILE A 554 21.14 -49.35 -19.76
C ILE A 554 22.67 -49.69 -19.72
N PRO A 555 23.21 -50.65 -18.91
CA PRO A 555 22.65 -51.53 -17.86
C PRO A 555 23.32 -51.39 -16.46
N ALA A 556 22.90 -52.25 -15.52
CA ALA A 556 23.37 -52.36 -14.13
C ALA A 556 24.76 -53.00 -13.91
N ALA A 557 25.34 -52.76 -12.72
CA ALA A 557 26.40 -53.55 -12.09
C ALA A 557 26.20 -53.59 -10.55
N THR A 558 26.84 -54.54 -9.86
CA THR A 558 26.33 -55.12 -8.60
C THR A 558 27.34 -55.12 -7.43
N VAL A 559 26.80 -55.06 -6.19
CA VAL A 559 27.36 -55.55 -4.91
C VAL A 559 28.61 -54.87 -4.31
N GLY A 560 28.51 -54.56 -3.00
CA GLY A 560 29.65 -54.27 -2.11
C GLY A 560 29.24 -54.03 -0.65
N HIS A 561 29.08 -55.09 0.16
CA HIS A 561 28.77 -54.99 1.60
C HIS A 561 30.04 -54.83 2.47
N SER A 562 29.99 -54.06 3.57
CA SER A 562 30.15 -54.62 4.96
C SER A 562 30.14 -53.58 6.11
N ARG A 563 29.37 -53.91 7.17
CA ARG A 563 29.56 -53.67 8.65
C ARG A 563 30.13 -52.32 9.17
N ALA A 564 29.37 -51.55 9.97
CA ALA A 564 29.20 -51.62 11.46
C ALA A 564 30.41 -51.02 12.24
N SER A 565 30.28 -50.28 13.37
CA SER A 565 29.31 -50.33 14.48
C SER A 565 29.38 -49.10 15.42
N GLY A 566 28.29 -48.80 16.17
CA GLY A 566 28.28 -47.99 17.42
C GLY A 566 28.35 -46.45 17.23
N ASP A 567 27.78 -45.62 18.11
CA ASP A 567 27.15 -45.88 19.42
C ASP A 567 26.04 -44.83 19.70
N GLU A 568 25.00 -45.20 20.45
CA GLU A 568 23.87 -44.30 20.77
C GLU A 568 24.09 -43.53 22.09
N ARG A 569 23.56 -42.30 22.17
CA ARG A 569 22.87 -41.86 23.41
C ARG A 569 21.89 -40.70 23.20
N ASN A 570 20.62 -40.99 23.41
CA ASN A 570 19.52 -40.03 23.55
C ASN A 570 19.58 -39.29 24.89
N MET A 571 19.08 -38.05 24.96
CA MET A 571 18.18 -37.69 26.07
C MET A 571 17.18 -36.59 25.69
N LYS A 572 15.90 -36.85 25.96
CA LYS A 572 14.77 -35.92 25.78
C LYS A 572 14.64 -35.02 27.02
N LEU A 573 14.04 -33.83 26.86
CA LEU A 573 13.47 -33.05 27.96
C LEU A 573 11.95 -32.91 27.81
N GLN A 574 11.21 -33.25 28.87
CA GLN A 574 9.82 -32.89 29.15
C GLN A 574 9.79 -32.50 30.66
N LEU A 575 9.44 -31.25 31.00
CA LEU A 575 8.08 -30.78 31.34
C LEU A 575 7.53 -31.38 32.67
N ALA A 576 7.34 -30.52 33.69
CA ALA A 576 6.03 -30.15 34.25
C ALA A 576 6.09 -29.44 35.63
N MET A 577 5.25 -28.39 35.78
CA MET A 577 4.49 -27.94 36.99
C MET A 577 5.18 -27.75 38.38
N GLY A 578 4.82 -26.78 39.23
CA GLY A 578 3.88 -25.64 39.12
C GLY A 578 3.32 -25.17 40.49
N ARG A 579 2.96 -23.86 40.62
CA ARG A 579 2.25 -23.21 41.76
C ARG A 579 3.04 -23.16 43.11
N SER A 580 2.80 -22.26 44.09
CA SER A 580 1.77 -21.22 44.31
C SER A 580 2.23 -20.16 45.36
N GLN A 581 1.41 -19.10 45.54
CA GLN A 581 1.27 -18.19 46.71
C GLN A 581 2.14 -16.92 46.86
N SER A 582 1.41 -15.84 47.19
CA SER A 582 1.81 -14.51 47.68
C SER A 582 1.10 -14.27 49.04
N PRO A 583 1.50 -13.28 49.88
CA PRO A 583 0.97 -11.91 49.74
C PRO A 583 1.96 -10.78 50.14
N ALA A 584 1.46 -9.55 50.31
CA ALA A 584 2.20 -8.29 50.49
C ALA A 584 2.12 -7.70 51.92
N MET A 585 2.91 -6.64 52.20
CA MET A 585 2.74 -5.53 53.20
C MET A 585 2.40 -5.92 54.67
N GLU A 586 2.76 -5.21 55.74
CA GLU A 586 3.07 -3.78 55.93
C GLU A 586 3.85 -3.52 57.26
N LYS A 587 4.27 -2.27 57.42
CA LYS A 587 4.68 -1.46 58.59
C LYS A 587 4.56 -1.91 60.07
N ASP A 588 5.58 -1.44 60.81
CA ASP A 588 5.58 -0.70 62.09
C ASP A 588 5.26 -1.33 63.47
N ALA A 589 6.09 -0.90 64.44
CA ALA A 589 5.87 -0.74 65.89
C ALA A 589 5.60 -1.99 66.77
N GLU A 590 6.03 -2.10 68.02
CA GLU A 590 7.11 -1.56 68.87
C GLU A 590 6.84 -2.14 70.29
N ALA A 591 7.88 -2.43 71.10
CA ALA A 591 7.85 -2.45 72.58
C ALA A 591 6.81 -3.35 73.35
N THR A 592 7.11 -4.04 74.47
CA THR A 592 8.25 -3.98 75.40
C THR A 592 8.34 -5.21 76.35
N LYS A 593 9.54 -5.42 76.93
CA LYS A 593 9.83 -6.05 78.25
C LYS A 593 9.58 -7.56 78.50
N GLY A 594 10.69 -8.32 78.53
CA GLY A 594 11.22 -8.84 79.81
C GLY A 594 11.34 -10.37 79.98
N GLY A 595 12.58 -10.88 80.12
CA GLY A 595 12.83 -12.10 80.93
C GLY A 595 13.76 -13.22 80.43
N ALA A 596 15.08 -12.95 80.43
CA ALA A 596 16.17 -13.90 80.81
C ALA A 596 16.75 -14.98 79.86
N TYR A 597 18.05 -15.24 80.14
CA TYR A 597 18.97 -16.33 79.75
C TYR A 597 19.83 -16.23 78.46
N GLU A 598 21.12 -15.92 78.69
CA GLU A 598 22.37 -16.42 78.07
C GLU A 598 22.39 -16.78 76.56
N ALA A 599 23.30 -16.31 75.70
CA ALA A 599 24.72 -16.01 75.92
C ALA A 599 25.33 -15.14 74.80
N THR A 600 26.26 -14.27 75.20
CA THR A 600 27.45 -13.72 74.48
C THR A 600 27.63 -13.94 72.96
N SER A 601 28.09 -12.95 72.17
CA SER A 601 28.43 -11.54 72.45
C SER A 601 28.91 -10.82 71.18
N VAL A 602 28.58 -9.51 71.06
CA VAL A 602 29.45 -8.42 70.54
C VAL A 602 29.93 -8.58 69.08
N SER A 603 29.30 -7.94 68.08
CA SER A 603 29.30 -6.49 67.75
C SER A 603 30.67 -5.96 67.26
N GLY A 604 30.75 -5.04 66.30
CA GLY A 604 29.68 -4.21 65.75
C GLY A 604 30.16 -3.32 64.61
N PRO A 605 29.67 -2.08 64.48
CA PRO A 605 29.29 -1.50 63.19
C PRO A 605 30.19 -0.33 62.75
N GLU A 606 29.86 0.29 61.61
CA GLU A 606 29.46 1.71 61.51
C GLU A 606 29.37 2.20 60.05
N ASP A 607 28.24 2.87 59.76
CA ASP A 607 28.09 4.20 59.15
C ASP A 607 28.32 4.57 57.65
N ASP A 608 27.48 5.55 57.30
CA ASP A 608 27.58 6.67 56.36
C ASP A 608 27.43 6.57 54.82
N PHE A 609 26.43 7.34 54.36
CA PHE A 609 26.55 8.46 53.41
C PHE A 609 27.93 8.64 52.71
N GLU A 610 27.95 8.71 51.38
CA GLU A 610 28.14 10.01 50.68
C GLU A 610 28.00 9.96 49.14
N LEU A 611 28.05 11.16 48.57
CA LEU A 611 27.98 11.56 47.16
C LEU A 611 29.36 11.42 46.46
N TRP A 612 29.36 11.52 45.11
CA TRP A 612 30.53 11.87 44.28
C TRP A 612 31.68 10.83 44.24
N ASP A 613 32.61 10.79 43.27
CA ASP A 613 32.72 11.29 41.89
C ASP A 613 33.98 10.62 41.26
N GLN A 614 34.25 10.88 39.99
CA GLN A 614 35.58 10.85 39.37
C GLN A 614 36.43 9.56 39.49
N SER A 615 36.51 8.77 38.41
CA SER A 615 37.42 8.98 37.26
C SER A 615 38.82 8.36 37.41
N LYS A 616 39.43 8.11 36.24
CA LYS A 616 40.84 7.79 35.99
C LYS A 616 41.27 6.39 36.51
N ALA A 617 41.29 5.36 35.67
CA ALA A 617 42.13 5.15 34.47
C ALA A 617 43.59 4.77 34.79
N LEU A 618 44.23 4.27 33.73
CA LEU A 618 45.66 3.98 33.59
C LEU A 618 46.14 2.66 34.23
N ARG A 619 46.57 1.80 33.30
CA ARG A 619 47.89 1.16 33.28
C ARG A 619 48.12 -0.03 34.23
N SER A 620 49.04 -0.96 33.92
CA SER A 620 49.63 -1.46 32.65
C SER A 620 50.68 -2.52 33.02
N VAL A 621 51.30 -3.15 32.00
CA VAL A 621 52.54 -3.97 32.07
C VAL A 621 52.41 -5.27 32.90
N TYR A 622 53.06 -6.40 32.60
CA TYR A 622 54.06 -6.81 31.58
C TYR A 622 53.47 -8.02 30.78
N ARG A 623 53.78 -8.29 29.49
CA ARG A 623 55.05 -8.79 28.89
C ARG A 623 55.63 -10.01 29.65
N ASP A 624 56.24 -11.04 29.05
CA ASP A 624 56.66 -11.27 27.67
C ASP A 624 56.89 -12.78 27.41
N ASN A 625 56.73 -13.21 26.15
CA ASN A 625 57.54 -14.21 25.44
C ASN A 625 58.01 -15.54 26.09
N ARG A 626 57.74 -16.64 25.35
CA ARG A 626 58.85 -17.32 24.63
C ARG A 626 58.40 -18.17 23.43
N TRP A 627 59.17 -18.07 22.34
CA TRP A 627 59.09 -18.92 21.13
C TRP A 627 59.94 -20.19 21.26
N SER A 628 59.50 -21.27 20.61
CA SER A 628 60.31 -22.35 20.02
C SER A 628 59.41 -23.09 19.01
N GLN A 629 59.49 -22.79 17.72
CA GLN A 629 60.32 -23.44 16.69
C GLN A 629 59.86 -24.85 16.21
N ASN A 630 59.52 -24.86 14.92
CA ASN A 630 59.67 -25.93 13.90
C ASN A 630 58.43 -26.73 13.47
N GLY A 631 58.09 -26.62 12.18
CA GLY A 631 57.01 -27.35 11.52
C GLY A 631 56.48 -26.66 10.25
N TRP A 632 57.27 -26.55 9.19
CA TRP A 632 56.81 -26.07 7.87
C TRP A 632 56.44 -27.26 6.95
N SER A 633 55.24 -27.25 6.37
CA SER A 633 55.01 -27.31 4.90
C SER A 633 53.56 -27.66 4.54
N SER A 634 52.91 -26.81 3.73
CA SER A 634 51.70 -27.12 2.92
C SER A 634 51.26 -25.94 2.02
N CYS A 635 51.78 -24.73 2.23
CA CYS A 635 51.26 -23.53 1.55
C CYS A 635 51.68 -23.38 0.07
N ILE A 636 52.80 -24.00 -0.34
CA ILE A 636 53.42 -23.77 -1.66
C ILE A 636 52.57 -24.31 -2.83
N PRO A 637 52.01 -25.54 -2.81
CA PRO A 637 51.20 -26.04 -3.92
C PRO A 637 49.95 -25.21 -4.20
N ILE A 638 49.27 -24.74 -3.14
CA ILE A 638 48.02 -23.99 -3.24
C ILE A 638 48.26 -22.62 -3.87
N SER A 639 49.33 -21.93 -3.48
CA SER A 639 49.71 -20.63 -4.07
C SER A 639 50.04 -20.74 -5.56
N ILE A 640 50.72 -21.82 -5.98
CA ILE A 640 51.05 -22.06 -7.40
C ILE A 640 49.77 -22.34 -8.20
N ILE A 641 48.84 -23.14 -7.67
CA ILE A 641 47.56 -23.45 -8.31
C ILE A 641 46.72 -22.17 -8.50
N LEU A 642 46.64 -21.30 -7.49
CA LEU A 642 45.90 -20.04 -7.59
C LEU A 642 46.48 -19.09 -8.65
N VAL A 643 47.81 -18.96 -8.72
CA VAL A 643 48.48 -18.15 -9.75
C VAL A 643 48.25 -18.72 -11.15
N LEU A 644 48.27 -20.05 -11.31
CA LEU A 644 47.95 -20.70 -12.59
C LEU A 644 46.48 -20.49 -13.01
N ILE A 645 45.53 -20.52 -12.08
CA ILE A 645 44.11 -20.22 -12.39
C ILE A 645 43.96 -18.78 -12.91
N VAL A 646 44.64 -17.81 -12.30
CA VAL A 646 44.61 -16.41 -12.76
C VAL A 646 45.24 -16.26 -14.15
N LEU A 647 46.43 -16.85 -14.37
CA LEU A 647 47.18 -16.71 -15.63
C LEU A 647 46.58 -17.49 -16.80
N VAL A 648 46.02 -18.68 -16.57
CA VAL A 648 45.59 -19.61 -17.63
C VAL A 648 44.07 -19.59 -17.87
N VAL A 649 43.27 -19.25 -16.85
CA VAL A 649 41.80 -19.25 -16.99
C VAL A 649 41.25 -17.83 -17.05
N LEU A 650 41.59 -16.96 -16.10
CA LEU A 650 40.97 -15.64 -16.00
C LEU A 650 41.50 -14.63 -17.03
N LEU A 651 42.81 -14.57 -17.25
CA LEU A 651 43.40 -13.64 -18.23
C LEU A 651 42.93 -13.89 -19.67
N PRO A 652 42.89 -15.13 -20.20
CA PRO A 652 42.32 -15.39 -21.52
C PRO A 652 40.81 -15.13 -21.61
N LEU A 653 40.05 -15.29 -20.52
CA LEU A 653 38.63 -14.94 -20.48
C LEU A 653 38.40 -13.42 -20.52
N MET A 654 39.30 -12.63 -19.92
CA MET A 654 39.25 -11.16 -20.02
C MET A 654 39.61 -10.68 -21.43
N ASP A 655 40.68 -11.20 -22.03
CA ASP A 655 41.10 -10.89 -23.42
C ASP A 655 40.05 -11.34 -24.46
N HIS A 656 39.30 -12.43 -24.19
CA HIS A 656 38.13 -12.80 -24.98
C HIS A 656 36.91 -11.88 -24.79
N SER A 657 36.75 -11.24 -23.61
CA SER A 657 35.66 -10.28 -23.41
C SER A 657 35.87 -8.97 -24.18
N GLU A 658 37.12 -8.54 -24.34
CA GLU A 658 37.46 -7.38 -25.17
C GLU A 658 37.35 -7.71 -26.66
N ARG A 659 37.88 -8.85 -27.13
CA ARG A 659 37.76 -9.26 -28.55
C ARG A 659 36.34 -9.61 -29.00
N ALA A 660 35.47 -10.08 -28.10
CA ALA A 660 34.05 -10.29 -28.43
C ALA A 660 33.29 -8.97 -28.67
N GLY A 661 33.87 -7.82 -28.32
CA GLY A 661 33.30 -6.50 -28.58
C GLY A 661 33.47 -5.98 -30.02
N GLU A 662 34.45 -6.50 -30.78
CA GLU A 662 34.83 -5.88 -32.07
C GLU A 662 34.20 -6.51 -33.33
N GLU A 663 33.73 -7.76 -33.29
CA GLU A 663 33.13 -8.42 -34.48
C GLU A 663 31.59 -8.34 -34.59
N SER A 664 30.90 -7.77 -33.60
CA SER A 664 29.43 -7.50 -33.68
C SER A 664 29.09 -6.17 -34.38
N GLY A 665 30.08 -5.50 -35.00
CA GLY A 665 29.98 -4.15 -35.53
C GLY A 665 29.17 -3.96 -36.82
N ARG A 666 28.40 -4.95 -37.30
CA ARG A 666 27.58 -4.83 -38.52
C ARG A 666 26.21 -5.49 -38.37
N ALA A 667 25.16 -4.67 -38.55
CA ALA A 667 23.73 -5.02 -38.55
C ALA A 667 23.05 -5.28 -37.19
N ALA A 668 23.18 -4.35 -36.25
CA ALA A 668 22.18 -4.11 -35.21
C ALA A 668 21.52 -2.74 -35.43
N GLY A 669 20.17 -2.70 -35.49
CA GLY A 669 19.44 -1.43 -35.49
C GLY A 669 19.63 -0.74 -34.14
N ALA A 670 19.93 0.56 -34.17
CA ALA A 670 20.33 1.29 -32.97
C ALA A 670 19.26 1.24 -31.87
N LEU A 671 19.69 0.92 -30.65
CA LEU A 671 19.00 1.41 -29.45
C LEU A 671 18.90 2.94 -29.57
N PRO A 672 17.77 3.58 -29.19
CA PRO A 672 17.73 5.03 -29.12
C PRO A 672 18.85 5.49 -28.18
N ALA A 673 19.73 6.36 -28.69
CA ALA A 673 20.84 6.89 -27.91
C ALA A 673 20.29 7.57 -26.65
N ARG A 674 20.96 7.40 -25.51
CA ARG A 674 20.62 8.14 -24.30
C ARG A 674 20.67 9.65 -24.63
N PRO A 675 19.69 10.45 -24.19
CA PRO A 675 19.63 11.85 -24.57
C PRO A 675 20.80 12.62 -23.92
N ALA A 676 21.82 12.88 -24.72
CA ALA A 676 22.98 13.66 -24.32
C ALA A 676 22.63 15.16 -24.31
N CYS A 677 23.17 15.90 -23.33
CA CYS A 677 23.11 17.35 -23.29
C CYS A 677 24.51 17.89 -23.67
N PRO A 678 24.82 18.08 -24.97
CA PRO A 678 26.19 18.34 -25.43
C PRO A 678 26.71 19.76 -25.13
N GLU A 679 25.90 20.60 -24.48
CA GLU A 679 26.22 22.00 -24.22
C GLU A 679 26.96 22.18 -22.88
N SER A 680 27.96 23.07 -22.88
CA SER A 680 28.67 23.47 -21.66
C SER A 680 27.78 24.34 -20.78
N CYS A 681 27.24 23.72 -19.73
CA CYS A 681 26.40 24.35 -18.72
C CYS A 681 27.24 24.79 -17.52
N ALA A 682 27.15 26.06 -17.12
CA ALA A 682 27.85 26.58 -15.95
C ALA A 682 26.91 26.58 -14.74
N VAL A 683 27.21 25.75 -13.73
CA VAL A 683 26.34 25.54 -12.55
C VAL A 683 27.09 25.87 -11.28
N GLN A 684 26.44 26.61 -10.38
CA GLN A 684 26.99 27.03 -9.09
C GLN A 684 25.94 26.90 -7.99
N LEU A 685 26.36 26.48 -6.79
CA LEU A 685 25.54 26.68 -5.60
C LEU A 685 25.44 28.17 -5.26
N THR A 686 24.29 28.55 -4.72
CA THR A 686 23.99 29.89 -4.22
C THR A 686 23.40 29.79 -2.83
N GLU A 687 23.70 30.72 -1.94
CA GLU A 687 23.10 30.74 -0.61
C GLU A 687 22.80 32.14 -0.11
N SER A 688 21.76 32.27 0.71
CA SER A 688 21.57 33.45 1.54
C SER A 688 22.13 33.15 2.92
N ILE A 689 22.99 34.03 3.45
CA ILE A 689 23.48 33.97 4.83
C ILE A 689 22.81 35.09 5.64
N PRO A 690 22.03 34.77 6.69
CA PRO A 690 21.39 35.78 7.53
C PRO A 690 22.39 36.76 8.13
N GLU A 691 22.07 38.06 8.13
CA GLU A 691 22.89 39.10 8.77
C GLU A 691 23.23 38.72 10.21
N GLY A 692 24.51 38.74 10.59
CA GLY A 692 24.99 38.34 11.92
C GLY A 692 25.25 36.84 12.11
N LEU A 693 24.86 35.98 11.16
CA LEU A 693 25.35 34.60 11.09
C LEU A 693 26.72 34.60 10.40
N VAL A 694 27.77 34.37 11.18
CA VAL A 694 29.17 34.42 10.71
C VAL A 694 29.84 33.05 10.89
N TYR A 695 30.55 32.60 9.86
CA TYR A 695 31.42 31.41 9.89
C TYR A 695 32.89 31.79 10.03
N PRO A 696 33.78 30.88 10.49
CA PRO A 696 35.22 31.13 10.55
C PRO A 696 35.83 31.42 9.16
N ASN A 697 36.88 32.25 9.12
CA ASN A 697 37.65 32.50 7.90
C ASN A 697 38.17 31.19 7.29
N GLY A 698 38.07 31.06 5.96
CA GLY A 698 38.44 29.84 5.24
C GLY A 698 37.34 28.78 5.18
N SER A 699 36.17 29.00 5.79
CA SER A 699 34.97 28.18 5.55
C SER A 699 34.53 28.29 4.08
N PRO A 700 33.91 27.24 3.50
CA PRO A 700 33.28 27.32 2.18
C PRO A 700 32.27 28.48 2.12
N THR A 701 32.30 29.25 1.04
CA THR A 701 31.36 30.34 0.74
C THR A 701 30.88 30.23 -0.70
N PHE A 702 29.61 30.55 -0.91
CA PHE A 702 28.96 30.46 -2.21
C PHE A 702 28.39 31.81 -2.63
N ARG A 703 27.96 31.93 -3.90
CA ARG A 703 27.39 33.19 -4.43
C ARG A 703 26.09 33.53 -3.66
N SER A 704 25.85 34.80 -3.36
CA SER A 704 24.60 35.19 -2.70
C SER A 704 23.38 34.94 -3.62
N THR A 705 22.22 34.63 -3.06
CA THR A 705 20.96 34.54 -3.82
C THR A 705 20.66 35.88 -4.52
N TYR A 706 20.94 37.01 -3.86
CA TYR A 706 20.79 38.35 -4.41
C TYR A 706 21.67 38.57 -5.66
N ASP A 707 22.95 38.17 -5.61
CA ASP A 707 23.87 38.27 -6.76
C ASP A 707 23.46 37.32 -7.90
N ALA A 708 22.92 36.14 -7.56
CA ALA A 708 22.41 35.18 -8.53
C ALA A 708 21.21 35.74 -9.31
N TRP A 709 20.21 36.28 -8.60
CA TRP A 709 19.04 36.91 -9.23
C TRP A 709 19.40 38.21 -9.96
N THR A 710 20.30 39.02 -9.41
CA THR A 710 20.84 40.20 -10.09
C THR A 710 21.53 39.83 -11.40
N ALA A 711 22.33 38.75 -11.42
CA ALA A 711 22.96 38.24 -12.63
C ALA A 711 21.92 37.75 -13.66
N LEU A 712 20.91 36.98 -13.24
CA LEU A 712 19.83 36.52 -14.13
C LEU A 712 19.07 37.68 -14.78
N ILE A 713 18.68 38.71 -14.01
CA ILE A 713 18.02 39.89 -14.58
C ILE A 713 18.96 40.66 -15.51
N ALA A 714 20.26 40.72 -15.22
CA ALA A 714 21.24 41.41 -16.04
C ALA A 714 21.49 40.72 -17.39
N VAL A 715 21.53 39.38 -17.45
CA VAL A 715 21.78 38.65 -18.72
C VAL A 715 20.56 38.60 -19.64
N ALA A 716 19.34 38.72 -19.08
CA ALA A 716 18.08 38.57 -19.81
C ALA A 716 17.95 39.45 -21.06
N ARG A 717 17.43 38.88 -22.16
CA ARG A 717 17.29 39.55 -23.46
C ARG A 717 15.88 39.58 -24.01
N GLU A 718 15.07 38.57 -23.70
CA GLU A 718 13.71 38.41 -24.23
C GLU A 718 12.69 38.07 -23.16
N THR A 719 13.00 37.14 -22.24
CA THR A 719 12.04 36.60 -21.28
C THR A 719 12.62 36.42 -19.87
N ILE A 720 11.77 36.64 -18.87
CA ILE A 720 12.00 36.24 -17.48
C ILE A 720 10.73 35.55 -17.00
N GLU A 721 10.80 34.26 -16.72
CA GLU A 721 9.67 33.41 -16.33
C GLU A 721 9.89 32.94 -14.87
N ILE A 722 8.98 33.30 -13.95
CA ILE A 722 9.17 33.10 -12.50
C ILE A 722 8.01 32.30 -11.90
N GLY A 723 8.30 31.11 -11.37
CA GLY A 723 7.37 30.32 -10.56
C GLY A 723 7.60 30.60 -9.08
N SER A 724 6.56 30.99 -8.34
CA SER A 724 6.68 31.61 -7.02
C SER A 724 5.54 31.26 -6.07
N PHE A 725 5.77 31.38 -4.75
CA PHE A 725 4.73 31.20 -3.74
C PHE A 725 4.01 32.51 -3.42
N TYR A 726 4.70 33.46 -2.78
CA TYR A 726 4.22 34.82 -2.51
C TYR A 726 5.32 35.84 -2.79
N TRP A 727 4.95 37.12 -2.81
CA TRP A 727 5.88 38.23 -3.03
C TRP A 727 5.76 39.33 -1.96
N THR A 728 6.90 39.70 -1.38
CA THR A 728 7.07 40.81 -0.41
C THR A 728 8.38 41.58 -0.60
N LEU A 729 9.10 41.44 -1.71
CA LEU A 729 10.41 42.06 -1.99
C LEU A 729 10.55 43.54 -1.58
N LYS A 730 9.47 44.33 -1.63
CA LYS A 730 9.48 45.76 -1.22
C LYS A 730 9.45 46.01 0.29
N GLY A 731 9.28 44.99 1.14
CA GLY A 731 9.24 45.12 2.61
C GLY A 731 8.09 45.96 3.16
N ALA A 732 7.04 46.23 2.36
CA ALA A 732 5.91 47.07 2.74
C ALA A 732 4.94 46.39 3.75
N ASP A 733 5.19 45.11 4.06
CA ASP A 733 4.48 44.29 5.03
C ASP A 733 5.02 44.44 6.46
N VAL A 734 6.12 45.16 6.65
CA VAL A 734 6.77 45.43 7.95
C VAL A 734 7.12 46.90 8.12
N TYR A 735 7.69 47.25 9.29
CA TYR A 735 8.32 48.55 9.48
C TYR A 735 9.55 48.69 8.57
N ASN A 736 9.84 49.91 8.13
CA ASN A 736 10.98 50.18 7.24
C ASN A 736 12.30 49.78 7.92
N HIS A 737 12.97 48.77 7.37
CA HIS A 737 14.21 48.20 7.87
C HIS A 737 15.25 48.11 6.74
N SER A 738 16.50 48.49 7.03
CA SER A 738 17.54 48.70 6.00
C SER A 738 17.90 47.44 5.20
N SER A 739 17.72 46.25 5.78
CA SER A 739 18.01 44.98 5.12
C SER A 739 16.95 44.52 4.10
N ALA A 740 15.87 45.29 3.90
CA ALA A 740 14.95 45.12 2.77
C ALA A 740 15.52 45.62 1.43
N ARG A 741 16.58 46.45 1.47
CA ARG A 741 17.17 47.15 0.31
C ARG A 741 17.61 46.25 -0.84
N GLU A 742 18.01 45.01 -0.56
CA GLU A 742 18.34 44.01 -1.58
C GLU A 742 17.07 43.57 -2.33
N GLY A 743 15.99 43.26 -1.60
CA GLY A 743 14.69 42.93 -2.18
C GLY A 743 14.11 44.08 -3.01
N GLU A 744 14.13 45.30 -2.47
CA GLU A 744 13.74 46.52 -3.20
C GLU A 744 14.54 46.69 -4.50
N THR A 745 15.81 46.29 -4.49
CA THR A 745 16.69 46.39 -5.67
C THR A 745 16.40 45.32 -6.70
N ILE A 746 16.08 44.08 -6.30
CA ILE A 746 15.57 43.05 -7.22
C ILE A 746 14.24 43.49 -7.81
N PHE A 747 13.30 43.99 -6.99
CA PHE A 747 12.01 44.51 -7.46
C PHE A 747 12.18 45.62 -8.50
N ARG A 748 13.03 46.61 -8.21
CA ARG A 748 13.30 47.72 -9.13
C ARG A 748 13.91 47.23 -10.45
N ARG A 749 14.88 46.31 -10.40
CA ARG A 749 15.51 45.74 -11.60
C ARG A 749 14.53 44.92 -12.45
N LEU A 750 13.57 44.21 -11.83
CA LEU A 750 12.46 43.55 -12.53
C LEU A 750 11.50 44.56 -13.16
N PHE A 751 11.19 45.65 -12.45
CA PHE A 751 10.37 46.74 -12.97
C PHE A 751 11.02 47.40 -14.19
N GLU A 752 12.30 47.78 -14.11
CA GLU A 752 13.12 48.31 -15.21
C GLU A 752 13.22 47.31 -16.39
N ALA A 753 13.35 46.00 -16.09
CA ALA A 753 13.40 44.95 -17.10
C ALA A 753 12.12 44.90 -17.96
N GLY A 754 10.94 44.96 -17.34
CA GLY A 754 9.67 45.00 -18.06
C GLY A 754 9.37 46.35 -18.72
N THR A 755 9.61 47.45 -18.01
CA THR A 755 9.15 48.78 -18.43
C THR A 755 10.13 49.52 -19.35
N GLU A 756 11.44 49.43 -19.11
CA GLU A 756 12.47 50.14 -19.88
C GLU A 756 13.08 49.23 -20.95
N ARG A 757 13.52 48.03 -20.55
CA ARG A 757 14.13 47.03 -21.47
C ARG A 757 13.10 46.24 -22.29
N LYS A 758 11.81 46.39 -21.99
CA LYS A 758 10.68 45.72 -22.69
C LYS A 758 10.77 44.19 -22.72
N LEU A 759 11.38 43.59 -21.69
CA LEU A 759 11.44 42.13 -21.55
C LEU A 759 10.06 41.56 -21.22
N ARG A 760 9.75 40.38 -21.75
CA ARG A 760 8.51 39.66 -21.42
C ARG A 760 8.68 38.94 -20.08
N VAL A 761 8.38 39.67 -19.00
CA VAL A 761 8.34 39.12 -17.64
C VAL A 761 7.00 38.40 -17.43
N LYS A 762 7.05 37.11 -17.12
CA LYS A 762 5.92 36.26 -16.76
C LYS A 762 6.07 35.77 -15.31
N ILE A 763 5.02 35.89 -14.50
CA ILE A 763 5.01 35.39 -13.12
C ILE A 763 3.84 34.43 -12.94
N ALA A 764 4.15 33.17 -12.65
CA ALA A 764 3.20 32.21 -12.11
C ALA A 764 3.35 32.19 -10.58
N GLN A 765 2.27 32.49 -9.86
CA GLN A 765 2.27 32.55 -8.40
C GLN A 765 1.12 31.75 -7.79
N SER A 766 1.19 31.45 -6.49
CA SER A 766 0.03 30.94 -5.78
C SER A 766 -1.10 31.97 -5.75
N ALA A 767 -2.35 31.51 -5.72
CA ALA A 767 -3.50 32.38 -5.49
C ALA A 767 -3.31 33.24 -4.23
N PRO A 768 -3.60 34.56 -4.30
CA PRO A 768 -3.38 35.47 -3.18
C PRO A 768 -4.34 35.16 -2.02
N THR A 769 -3.85 35.37 -0.80
CA THR A 769 -4.63 35.17 0.43
C THR A 769 -4.58 36.43 1.29
N SER A 770 -5.35 36.47 2.39
CA SER A 770 -5.26 37.56 3.37
C SER A 770 -3.88 37.64 4.05
N ALA A 771 -3.16 36.52 4.18
CA ALA A 771 -1.81 36.47 4.72
C ALA A 771 -0.72 36.78 3.66
N SER A 772 -1.01 36.53 2.38
CA SER A 772 -0.10 36.74 1.26
C SER A 772 -0.83 37.36 0.07
N PRO A 773 -1.08 38.68 0.10
CA PRO A 773 -1.89 39.38 -0.92
C PRO A 773 -1.14 39.67 -2.24
N ASN A 774 0.16 39.36 -2.34
CA ASN A 774 0.99 39.50 -3.55
C ASN A 774 1.02 40.91 -4.18
N LEU A 775 0.91 41.95 -3.34
CA LEU A 775 0.85 43.38 -3.75
C LEU A 775 1.97 43.81 -4.69
N ASP A 776 3.16 43.24 -4.54
CA ASP A 776 4.32 43.53 -5.41
C ASP A 776 4.05 43.10 -6.86
N THR A 777 3.46 41.92 -7.07
CA THR A 777 3.11 41.44 -8.43
C THR A 777 1.92 42.16 -9.03
N ASP A 778 0.94 42.54 -8.21
CA ASP A 778 -0.19 43.39 -8.62
C ASP A 778 0.30 44.77 -9.10
N LEU A 779 1.30 45.35 -8.42
CA LEU A 779 1.97 46.57 -8.88
C LEU A 779 2.73 46.36 -10.20
N LEU A 780 3.49 45.26 -10.35
CA LEU A 780 4.16 44.94 -11.62
C LEU A 780 3.17 44.75 -12.78
N ALA A 781 2.03 44.09 -12.53
CA ALA A 781 0.98 43.88 -13.52
C ALA A 781 0.30 45.20 -13.93
N LYS A 782 -0.14 46.00 -12.95
CA LYS A 782 -0.83 47.28 -13.18
C LYS A 782 0.03 48.31 -13.93
N GLN A 783 1.35 48.25 -13.77
CA GLN A 783 2.30 49.13 -14.46
C GLN A 783 2.81 48.55 -15.79
N GLY A 784 2.29 47.39 -16.23
CA GLY A 784 2.70 46.72 -17.48
C GLY A 784 4.14 46.19 -17.46
N ALA A 785 4.73 46.02 -16.28
CA ALA A 785 6.09 45.50 -16.10
C ALA A 785 6.14 43.97 -16.17
N ALA A 786 5.06 43.28 -15.81
CA ALA A 786 4.97 41.82 -15.91
C ALA A 786 3.54 41.37 -16.26
N THR A 787 3.43 40.19 -16.87
CA THR A 787 2.16 39.45 -16.94
C THR A 787 2.12 38.46 -15.78
N VAL A 788 1.08 38.49 -14.96
CA VAL A 788 0.95 37.66 -13.76
C VAL A 788 -0.23 36.72 -13.91
N ARG A 789 -0.06 35.45 -13.54
CA ARG A 789 -1.12 34.45 -13.42
C ARG A 789 -1.06 33.81 -12.03
N SER A 790 -2.22 33.67 -11.40
CA SER A 790 -2.36 33.08 -10.07
C SER A 790 -2.95 31.68 -10.19
N VAL A 791 -2.25 30.68 -9.69
CA VAL A 791 -2.67 29.28 -9.72
C VAL A 791 -3.46 28.96 -8.46
N ASP A 792 -4.73 28.60 -8.65
CA ASP A 792 -5.69 28.32 -7.57
C ASP A 792 -5.69 26.83 -7.23
N PHE A 793 -4.76 26.46 -6.34
CA PHE A 793 -4.58 25.09 -5.85
C PHE A 793 -5.82 24.54 -5.11
N PRO A 794 -6.46 25.27 -4.18
CA PRO A 794 -7.73 24.85 -3.59
C PRO A 794 -8.82 24.51 -4.63
N ARG A 795 -8.96 25.30 -5.70
CA ARG A 795 -9.91 25.02 -6.80
C ARG A 795 -9.50 23.84 -7.67
N LEU A 796 -8.21 23.68 -7.96
CA LEU A 796 -7.70 22.62 -8.87
C LEU A 796 -7.56 21.25 -8.19
N LEU A 797 -7.21 21.22 -6.90
CA LEU A 797 -6.79 20.01 -6.19
C LEU A 797 -7.53 19.76 -4.86
N GLY A 798 -8.31 20.72 -4.37
CA GLY A 798 -8.98 20.67 -3.06
C GLY A 798 -8.11 21.08 -1.88
N GLY A 799 -6.87 21.48 -2.12
CA GLY A 799 -5.88 21.86 -1.10
C GLY A 799 -4.56 22.32 -1.72
N GLY A 800 -3.59 22.64 -0.87
CA GLY A 800 -2.23 23.02 -1.25
C GLY A 800 -2.04 24.43 -1.82
N VAL A 801 -0.81 24.72 -2.25
CA VAL A 801 -0.36 26.00 -2.84
C VAL A 801 0.70 25.78 -3.92
N LEU A 802 0.99 26.79 -4.74
CA LEU A 802 2.21 26.79 -5.56
C LEU A 802 3.41 27.12 -4.66
N HIS A 803 4.16 26.13 -4.20
CA HIS A 803 5.34 26.34 -3.34
C HIS A 803 6.68 26.35 -4.11
N THR A 804 6.66 26.38 -5.43
CA THR A 804 7.88 26.48 -6.25
C THR A 804 8.58 27.83 -6.06
N LYS A 805 9.92 27.84 -6.14
CA LYS A 805 10.74 29.05 -6.27
C LYS A 805 11.76 28.86 -7.40
N VAL A 806 11.34 29.18 -8.62
CA VAL A 806 12.14 28.98 -9.84
C VAL A 806 12.16 30.26 -10.67
N TRP A 807 13.33 30.56 -11.25
CA TRP A 807 13.49 31.58 -12.27
C TRP A 807 14.03 30.91 -13.54
N ILE A 808 13.52 31.31 -14.69
CA ILE A 808 13.94 30.86 -16.01
C ILE A 808 14.14 32.11 -16.87
N VAL A 809 15.30 32.26 -17.49
CA VAL A 809 15.64 33.43 -18.30
C VAL A 809 16.06 32.99 -19.69
N ASP A 810 15.40 33.53 -20.71
CA ASP A 810 15.59 33.25 -22.15
C ASP A 810 15.58 31.75 -22.52
N ARG A 811 15.04 30.90 -21.64
CA ARG A 811 15.17 29.42 -21.63
C ARG A 811 16.62 28.91 -21.76
N GLN A 812 17.59 29.70 -21.31
CA GLN A 812 19.03 29.38 -21.28
C GLN A 812 19.64 29.40 -19.88
N HIS A 813 19.02 30.14 -18.95
CA HIS A 813 19.52 30.28 -17.58
C HIS A 813 18.41 29.97 -16.59
N PHE A 814 18.77 29.49 -15.40
CA PHE A 814 17.81 29.23 -14.33
C PHE A 814 18.36 29.48 -12.92
N TYR A 815 17.46 29.75 -11.99
CA TYR A 815 17.67 29.56 -10.55
C TYR A 815 16.59 28.62 -10.02
N LEU A 816 16.97 27.66 -9.19
CA LEU A 816 16.06 26.80 -8.43
C LEU A 816 16.56 26.71 -6.99
N GLY A 817 15.69 26.92 -5.99
CA GLY A 817 16.12 26.85 -4.60
C GLY A 817 15.00 27.04 -3.60
N SER A 818 15.37 27.26 -2.34
CA SER A 818 14.43 27.45 -1.24
C SER A 818 13.92 28.88 -1.08
N ALA A 819 14.64 29.88 -1.60
CA ALA A 819 14.37 31.31 -1.41
C ALA A 819 13.03 31.76 -1.99
N ASN A 820 12.09 32.19 -1.13
CA ASN A 820 10.86 32.87 -1.54
C ASN A 820 11.18 34.25 -2.16
N MET A 821 10.22 34.82 -2.88
CA MET A 821 10.32 36.18 -3.46
C MET A 821 10.05 37.24 -2.39
N ASP A 822 10.81 37.12 -1.31
CA ASP A 822 10.77 37.89 -0.08
C ASP A 822 12.17 38.49 0.15
N TRP A 823 12.23 39.74 0.58
CA TRP A 823 13.49 40.39 0.95
C TRP A 823 14.18 39.65 2.12
N ARG A 824 13.38 39.01 3.00
CA ARG A 824 13.89 38.18 4.11
C ARG A 824 14.72 37.00 3.60
N SER A 825 14.32 36.38 2.49
CA SER A 825 15.07 35.29 1.84
C SER A 825 16.40 35.74 1.23
N LEU A 826 16.71 37.04 1.19
CA LEU A 826 18.01 37.55 0.77
C LEU A 826 18.93 37.85 1.97
N THR A 827 18.40 38.48 3.03
CA THR A 827 19.24 39.00 4.14
C THR A 827 18.96 38.42 5.54
N GLN A 828 17.84 37.75 5.79
CA GLN A 828 17.40 37.32 7.14
C GLN A 828 17.18 35.81 7.31
N VAL A 829 17.11 35.06 6.22
CA VAL A 829 16.79 33.62 6.19
C VAL A 829 17.96 32.87 5.55
N LYS A 830 18.33 31.71 6.12
CA LYS A 830 19.35 30.84 5.53
C LYS A 830 18.68 30.04 4.42
N GLU A 831 19.10 30.30 3.19
CA GLU A 831 18.57 29.67 1.97
C GLU A 831 19.68 28.96 1.20
N LEU A 832 19.29 28.06 0.31
CA LEU A 832 20.13 27.43 -0.70
C LEU A 832 19.43 27.41 -2.05
N GLY A 833 20.19 27.54 -3.13
CA GLY A 833 19.74 27.28 -4.49
C GLY A 833 20.87 26.85 -5.42
N VAL A 834 20.50 26.55 -6.66
CA VAL A 834 21.37 26.23 -7.79
C VAL A 834 21.13 27.29 -8.86
N LEU A 835 22.21 27.94 -9.32
CA LEU A 835 22.22 28.84 -10.47
C LEU A 835 22.84 28.12 -11.66
N GLY A 836 22.08 28.01 -12.77
CA GLY A 836 22.58 27.53 -14.05
C GLY A 836 22.63 28.63 -15.09
N ILE A 837 23.77 28.76 -15.78
CA ILE A 837 24.02 29.72 -16.86
C ILE A 837 24.41 28.95 -18.12
N ASN A 838 23.75 29.26 -19.26
CA ASN A 838 24.01 28.61 -20.55
C ASN A 838 23.74 27.08 -20.52
N CYS A 839 22.58 26.71 -19.98
CA CYS A 839 22.17 25.34 -19.71
C CYS A 839 20.92 24.97 -20.53
N SER A 840 20.86 25.37 -21.80
CA SER A 840 19.58 25.46 -22.54
C SER A 840 18.80 24.15 -22.55
N CYS A 841 19.45 23.01 -22.79
CA CYS A 841 18.79 21.71 -22.83
C CYS A 841 18.12 21.32 -21.49
N LEU A 842 18.77 21.60 -20.34
CA LEU A 842 18.16 21.41 -19.01
C LEU A 842 17.02 22.41 -18.77
N VAL A 843 17.21 23.66 -19.17
CA VAL A 843 16.23 24.73 -18.93
C VAL A 843 14.98 24.56 -19.78
N HIS A 844 15.09 24.01 -21.00
CA HIS A 844 13.94 23.63 -21.81
C HIS A 844 13.04 22.59 -21.12
N ASP A 845 13.63 21.58 -20.47
CA ASP A 845 12.89 20.58 -19.70
C ASP A 845 12.26 21.18 -18.42
N LEU A 846 13.01 22.01 -17.69
CA LEU A 846 12.51 22.73 -16.50
C LEU A 846 11.37 23.70 -16.86
N ALA A 847 11.44 24.35 -18.02
CA ALA A 847 10.45 25.32 -18.46
C ALA A 847 9.08 24.70 -18.76
N LYS A 848 9.01 23.41 -19.09
CA LYS A 848 7.72 22.68 -19.20
C LYS A 848 6.97 22.67 -17.86
N VAL A 849 7.69 22.63 -16.74
CA VAL A 849 7.07 22.71 -15.40
C VAL A 849 6.52 24.12 -15.13
N PHE A 850 7.23 25.16 -15.57
CA PHE A 850 6.70 26.53 -15.54
C PHE A 850 5.48 26.69 -16.46
N ASP A 851 5.49 26.11 -17.67
CA ASP A 851 4.39 26.19 -18.63
C ASP A 851 3.10 25.54 -18.06
N VAL A 852 3.23 24.41 -17.35
CA VAL A 852 2.11 23.82 -16.58
C VAL A 852 1.51 24.84 -15.59
N TYR A 853 2.35 25.50 -14.77
CA TYR A 853 1.85 26.51 -13.82
C TYR A 853 1.25 27.72 -14.52
N TRP A 854 1.86 28.15 -15.62
CA TRP A 854 1.39 29.26 -16.42
C TRP A 854 -0.03 29.00 -16.93
N ASP A 855 -0.29 27.84 -17.53
CA ASP A 855 -1.58 27.55 -18.13
C ASP A 855 -2.64 27.06 -17.12
N MET A 856 -2.25 26.44 -16.01
CA MET A 856 -3.15 26.21 -14.86
C MET A 856 -3.51 27.50 -14.11
N GLY A 857 -2.76 28.59 -14.31
CA GLY A 857 -3.10 29.93 -13.81
C GLY A 857 -4.06 30.73 -14.70
N ALA A 858 -4.63 30.13 -15.76
CA ALA A 858 -5.72 30.77 -16.53
C ALA A 858 -7.07 30.65 -15.79
N PRO A 859 -8.00 31.61 -15.93
CA PRO A 859 -9.22 31.68 -15.11
C PRO A 859 -10.07 30.39 -15.13
N ASP A 860 -10.30 29.85 -16.33
CA ASP A 860 -11.13 28.66 -16.55
C ASP A 860 -10.32 27.36 -16.63
N ALA A 861 -9.03 27.39 -16.25
CA ALA A 861 -8.17 26.22 -16.34
C ALA A 861 -8.70 25.08 -15.45
N ARG A 862 -8.77 23.88 -16.01
CA ARG A 862 -9.02 22.63 -15.30
C ARG A 862 -7.84 21.69 -15.54
N LEU A 863 -7.54 20.83 -14.56
CA LEU A 863 -6.56 19.76 -14.75
C LEU A 863 -7.04 18.85 -15.90
N PRO A 864 -6.21 18.60 -16.92
CA PRO A 864 -6.60 17.70 -17.99
C PRO A 864 -6.58 16.24 -17.47
N PRO A 865 -7.47 15.36 -17.96
CA PRO A 865 -7.45 13.94 -17.59
C PRO A 865 -6.15 13.25 -18.04
N LYS A 866 -5.46 13.83 -19.04
CA LYS A 866 -4.10 13.50 -19.43
C LYS A 866 -3.39 14.74 -19.96
N TRP A 867 -2.15 14.98 -19.51
CA TRP A 867 -1.33 16.09 -19.98
C TRP A 867 -0.97 15.99 -21.47
N PRO A 868 -1.03 17.10 -22.24
CA PRO A 868 -0.54 17.14 -23.61
C PRO A 868 0.95 16.80 -23.71
N LYS A 869 1.37 16.18 -24.82
CA LYS A 869 2.74 15.67 -25.00
C LYS A 869 3.82 16.75 -24.96
N GLU A 870 3.48 18.01 -25.26
CA GLU A 870 4.41 19.15 -25.19
C GLU A 870 4.94 19.43 -23.77
N TYR A 871 4.17 19.10 -22.72
CA TYR A 871 4.61 19.25 -21.32
C TYR A 871 5.37 18.02 -20.80
N ALA A 872 5.40 16.92 -21.54
CA ALA A 872 6.07 15.69 -21.10
C ALA A 872 7.57 15.92 -20.89
N ALA A 873 8.13 15.37 -19.81
CA ALA A 873 9.53 15.57 -19.48
C ALA A 873 10.48 15.02 -20.56
N ASP A 874 11.62 15.66 -20.76
CA ASP A 874 12.71 15.12 -21.60
C ASP A 874 13.62 14.20 -20.76
N PHE A 875 13.78 14.49 -19.47
CA PHE A 875 14.69 13.79 -18.56
C PHE A 875 13.99 13.29 -17.30
N ASN A 876 14.38 12.11 -16.82
CA ASN A 876 13.86 11.53 -15.57
C ASN A 876 14.86 10.57 -14.91
N HIS A 877 14.48 9.94 -13.81
CA HIS A 877 15.35 9.03 -13.04
C HIS A 877 15.84 7.77 -13.80
N THR A 878 15.17 7.36 -14.89
CA THR A 878 15.57 6.24 -15.76
C THR A 878 16.38 6.68 -16.98
N ALA A 879 16.18 7.92 -17.42
CA ALA A 879 16.84 8.55 -18.54
C ALA A 879 17.26 9.99 -18.15
N PRO A 880 18.28 10.14 -17.29
CA PRO A 880 18.78 11.46 -16.90
C PRO A 880 19.52 12.14 -18.06
N ALA A 881 19.60 13.46 -18.03
CA ALA A 881 20.50 14.21 -18.89
C ALA A 881 21.94 13.92 -18.45
N HIS A 882 22.79 13.46 -19.37
CA HIS A 882 24.24 13.44 -19.15
C HIS A 882 24.79 14.83 -19.46
N VAL A 883 25.23 15.58 -18.44
CA VAL A 883 25.64 17.00 -18.57
C VAL A 883 27.05 17.23 -18.04
N GLN A 884 27.82 18.05 -18.75
CA GLN A 884 29.15 18.48 -18.34
C GLN A 884 29.07 19.85 -17.67
N PHE A 885 29.19 19.90 -16.33
CA PHE A 885 29.18 21.18 -15.61
C PHE A 885 30.56 21.81 -15.53
N ASN A 886 30.61 23.14 -15.72
CA ASN A 886 31.80 23.99 -15.53
C ASN A 886 33.05 23.58 -16.35
N GLY A 887 32.90 22.75 -17.39
CA GLY A 887 34.00 22.21 -18.18
C GLY A 887 34.77 21.05 -17.52
N ASN A 888 34.31 20.53 -16.38
CA ASN A 888 34.89 19.34 -15.74
C ASN A 888 34.80 18.12 -16.67
N THR A 889 35.75 17.19 -16.63
CA THR A 889 35.71 15.98 -17.47
C THR A 889 34.66 14.96 -17.04
N ALA A 890 34.14 15.05 -15.81
CA ALA A 890 33.07 14.19 -15.31
C ALA A 890 31.70 14.60 -15.89
N LEU A 891 31.01 13.64 -16.50
CA LEU A 891 29.59 13.77 -16.87
C LEU A 891 28.72 13.46 -15.65
N LEU A 892 27.73 14.32 -15.40
CA LEU A 892 26.82 14.24 -14.27
C LEU A 892 25.41 13.92 -14.74
N ASP A 893 24.78 12.93 -14.11
CA ASP A 893 23.42 12.49 -14.40
C ASP A 893 22.45 13.45 -13.71
N THR A 894 21.71 14.24 -14.49
CA THR A 894 20.87 15.34 -14.00
C THR A 894 19.43 15.22 -14.48
N TYR A 895 18.46 15.45 -13.59
CA TYR A 895 17.04 15.62 -13.98
C TYR A 895 16.28 16.47 -12.96
N PHE A 896 15.11 16.97 -13.36
CA PHE A 896 14.16 17.66 -12.48
C PHE A 896 12.98 16.75 -12.12
N SER A 897 12.58 16.82 -10.85
CA SER A 897 11.35 16.23 -10.31
C SER A 897 10.33 17.31 -9.96
N SER A 898 9.05 16.93 -9.85
CA SER A 898 7.99 17.86 -9.43
C SER A 898 6.90 17.20 -8.60
N SER A 899 6.21 18.00 -7.79
CA SER A 899 5.01 17.62 -7.05
C SER A 899 3.87 18.60 -7.35
N PRO A 900 2.62 18.26 -6.98
CA PRO A 900 2.15 16.91 -6.74
C PRO A 900 2.07 16.10 -8.05
N PRO A 901 1.89 14.77 -8.01
CA PRO A 901 1.74 13.93 -9.20
C PRO A 901 0.68 14.42 -10.20
N LYS A 902 -0.43 15.01 -9.72
CA LYS A 902 -1.49 15.56 -10.57
C LYS A 902 -1.05 16.77 -11.41
N MET A 903 -0.09 17.56 -10.91
CA MET A 903 0.53 18.70 -11.62
C MET A 903 1.78 18.30 -12.41
N SER A 904 2.12 17.00 -12.44
CA SER A 904 3.34 16.49 -13.06
C SER A 904 2.98 15.77 -14.37
N PRO A 905 3.39 16.30 -15.55
CA PRO A 905 3.12 15.67 -16.84
C PRO A 905 3.74 14.28 -17.01
N ASP A 906 3.27 13.56 -18.04
CA ASP A 906 3.83 12.28 -18.47
C ASP A 906 5.38 12.31 -18.47
N TRP A 907 5.98 11.20 -18.02
CA TRP A 907 7.45 10.96 -17.96
C TRP A 907 8.25 11.76 -16.92
N ARG A 908 7.70 12.79 -16.27
CA ARG A 908 8.36 13.51 -15.16
C ARG A 908 8.55 12.62 -13.94
N THR A 909 9.70 12.71 -13.26
CA THR A 909 9.90 12.04 -11.96
C THR A 909 9.09 12.75 -10.87
N ASP A 910 8.34 11.98 -10.07
CA ASP A 910 7.69 12.49 -8.86
C ASP A 910 8.71 12.89 -7.77
N ASP A 911 8.46 14.00 -7.08
CA ASP A 911 9.41 14.60 -6.12
C ASP A 911 9.63 13.71 -4.88
N LEU A 912 8.57 13.06 -4.38
CA LEU A 912 8.70 12.09 -3.28
C LEU A 912 9.53 10.89 -3.74
N PHE A 913 9.22 10.33 -4.90
CA PHE A 913 9.99 9.23 -5.47
C PHE A 913 11.48 9.59 -5.61
N ALA A 914 11.81 10.79 -6.09
CA ALA A 914 13.19 11.25 -6.23
C ALA A 914 13.92 11.25 -4.87
N ILE A 915 13.32 11.80 -3.81
CA ILE A 915 13.88 11.76 -2.45
C ILE A 915 14.11 10.32 -1.97
N LEU A 916 13.11 9.44 -2.16
CA LEU A 916 13.19 8.04 -1.73
C LEU A 916 14.25 7.23 -2.51
N ASP A 917 14.42 7.52 -3.80
CA ASP A 917 15.45 6.92 -4.66
C ASP A 917 16.87 7.37 -4.26
N VAL A 918 17.07 8.66 -3.97
CA VAL A 918 18.35 9.18 -3.47
C VAL A 918 18.74 8.56 -2.11
N ILE A 919 17.79 8.47 -1.17
CA ILE A 919 18.01 7.74 0.10
C ILE A 919 18.27 6.26 -0.17
N GLY A 920 17.60 5.65 -1.16
CA GLY A 920 17.77 4.27 -1.57
C GLY A 920 19.15 3.94 -2.13
N LYS A 921 19.72 4.86 -2.94
CA LYS A 921 21.03 4.74 -3.61
C LYS A 921 22.24 5.10 -2.74
N ALA A 922 22.04 5.70 -1.57
CA ALA A 922 23.10 5.99 -0.63
C ALA A 922 23.72 4.70 -0.04
N ASN A 923 25.07 4.64 -0.04
CA ASN A 923 25.86 3.51 0.44
C ASN A 923 26.63 3.83 1.73
N ARG A 924 26.96 5.10 1.99
CA ARG A 924 27.82 5.51 3.12
C ARG A 924 27.13 6.49 4.05
N PHE A 925 26.58 7.57 3.52
CA PHE A 925 25.92 8.59 4.32
C PHE A 925 24.73 9.24 3.60
N VAL A 926 23.81 9.80 4.38
CA VAL A 926 22.76 10.71 3.94
C VAL A 926 22.75 11.91 4.88
N HIS A 927 23.06 13.09 4.34
CA HIS A 927 23.07 14.35 5.05
C HIS A 927 21.92 15.22 4.53
N ILE A 928 21.06 15.72 5.42
CA ILE A 928 19.82 16.41 5.08
C ILE A 928 19.75 17.74 5.82
N SER A 929 19.42 18.84 5.14
CA SER A 929 19.02 20.08 5.80
C SER A 929 17.68 20.57 5.25
N VAL A 930 16.70 20.62 6.14
CA VAL A 930 15.31 21.04 5.87
C VAL A 930 14.81 21.96 6.97
N MET A 931 13.81 22.80 6.67
CA MET A 931 13.15 23.61 7.68
C MET A 931 12.42 22.75 8.71
N ASP A 932 11.46 21.96 8.22
CA ASP A 932 10.57 21.10 9.01
C ASP A 932 10.68 19.64 8.52
N TYR A 933 10.58 18.69 9.45
CA TYR A 933 10.55 17.25 9.21
C TYR A 933 9.41 16.59 10.01
N PHE A 934 8.39 16.08 9.31
CA PHE A 934 7.26 15.39 9.94
C PHE A 934 6.83 14.16 9.14
N PRO A 935 6.74 12.96 9.77
CA PRO A 935 6.09 11.79 9.17
C PRO A 935 4.55 11.92 9.23
N LEU A 936 4.01 13.11 8.92
CA LEU A 936 2.60 13.49 9.02
C LEU A 936 2.22 14.44 7.86
N THR A 937 0.92 14.67 7.68
CA THR A 937 0.40 15.88 6.99
C THR A 937 0.06 16.99 8.00
N LEU A 938 0.49 18.22 7.72
CA LEU A 938 0.46 19.37 8.64
C LEU A 938 -0.60 20.43 8.31
N TYR A 939 -0.92 20.59 7.03
CA TYR A 939 -1.79 21.67 6.52
C TYR A 939 -3.09 21.16 5.89
N THR A 940 -3.31 19.84 5.89
CA THR A 940 -4.58 19.20 5.52
C THR A 940 -5.62 19.34 6.64
N ARG A 941 -6.91 19.32 6.28
CA ARG A 941 -8.04 19.43 7.25
C ARG A 941 -8.01 18.36 8.36
N ILE A 942 -7.44 17.19 8.06
CA ILE A 942 -7.20 16.10 9.00
C ILE A 942 -5.71 15.78 8.93
N THR A 943 -5.04 15.65 10.07
CA THR A 943 -3.65 15.19 10.14
C THR A 943 -3.60 13.68 9.95
N HIS A 944 -2.91 13.24 8.91
CA HIS A 944 -2.70 11.83 8.60
C HIS A 944 -1.27 11.42 8.94
N TYR A 945 -1.08 10.16 9.34
CA TYR A 945 0.25 9.56 9.44
C TYR A 945 0.81 9.26 8.04
N TRP A 946 2.03 9.71 7.77
CA TRP A 946 2.63 9.70 6.44
C TRP A 946 4.14 9.36 6.56
N PRO A 947 4.52 8.07 6.61
CA PRO A 947 5.86 7.67 7.05
C PRO A 947 6.92 7.60 5.95
N TYR A 948 6.61 7.83 4.67
CA TYR A 948 7.44 7.35 3.54
C TYR A 948 8.94 7.73 3.63
N ILE A 949 9.25 8.97 3.97
CA ILE A 949 10.64 9.43 4.13
C ILE A 949 11.27 8.87 5.41
N ASP A 950 10.54 8.85 6.52
CA ASP A 950 10.98 8.29 7.81
C ASP A 950 11.30 6.79 7.71
N ASP A 951 10.44 6.03 7.03
CA ASP A 951 10.64 4.63 6.64
C ASP A 951 11.92 4.44 5.80
N ALA A 952 12.19 5.34 4.86
CA ALA A 952 13.38 5.27 4.00
C ALA A 952 14.67 5.54 4.79
N LEU A 953 14.65 6.52 5.68
CA LEU A 953 15.76 6.85 6.58
C LEU A 953 16.02 5.71 7.57
N ARG A 954 15.00 5.26 8.32
CA ARG A 954 15.12 4.10 9.23
C ARG A 954 15.63 2.87 8.49
N LYS A 955 15.13 2.59 7.28
CA LYS A 955 15.63 1.49 6.44
C LYS A 955 17.11 1.65 6.08
N ALA A 956 17.54 2.84 5.66
CA ALA A 956 18.94 3.10 5.31
C ALA A 956 19.89 2.86 6.51
N ALA A 957 19.55 3.41 7.68
CA ALA A 957 20.36 3.28 8.89
C ALA A 957 20.35 1.85 9.48
N ILE A 958 19.18 1.21 9.56
CA ILE A 958 19.03 -0.11 10.21
C ILE A 958 19.51 -1.25 9.29
N GLU A 959 19.13 -1.25 8.02
CA GLU A 959 19.40 -2.38 7.10
C GLU A 959 20.75 -2.25 6.39
N ARG A 960 21.12 -1.04 5.96
CA ARG A 960 22.35 -0.78 5.18
C ARG A 960 23.47 -0.11 5.97
N LYS A 961 23.24 0.29 7.22
CA LYS A 961 24.24 0.93 8.10
C LYS A 961 24.80 2.24 7.50
N VAL A 962 23.95 2.93 6.73
CA VAL A 962 24.21 4.27 6.19
C VAL A 962 24.13 5.28 7.33
N SER A 963 25.17 6.10 7.51
CA SER A 963 25.19 7.16 8.53
C SER A 963 24.21 8.29 8.15
N LEU A 964 23.34 8.68 9.07
CA LEU A 964 22.37 9.77 8.85
C LEU A 964 22.75 11.00 9.67
N ARG A 965 22.74 12.17 9.02
CA ARG A 965 22.84 13.47 9.70
C ARG A 965 21.70 14.38 9.26
N LEU A 966 20.81 14.72 10.19
CA LEU A 966 19.66 15.61 9.93
C LEU A 966 19.88 16.95 10.63
N LEU A 967 19.93 18.02 9.84
CA LEU A 967 20.11 19.40 10.28
C LEU A 967 18.81 20.18 10.07
N ILE A 968 17.92 20.08 11.07
CA ILE A 968 16.55 20.62 11.04
C ILE A 968 16.55 22.03 11.65
N SER A 969 15.72 22.94 11.15
CA SER A 969 15.64 24.29 11.74
C SER A 969 15.11 24.26 13.17
N LEU A 970 15.45 25.27 13.98
CA LEU A 970 14.74 25.62 15.20
C LEU A 970 14.57 27.14 15.25
N TRP A 971 13.31 27.56 15.30
CA TRP A 971 12.87 28.96 15.19
C TRP A 971 11.50 29.13 15.84
N ASP A 972 11.03 30.36 16.02
CA ASP A 972 9.82 30.70 16.79
C ASP A 972 8.51 30.07 16.25
N HIS A 973 8.53 29.52 15.03
CA HIS A 973 7.40 28.82 14.40
C HIS A 973 7.56 27.28 14.34
N SER A 974 8.67 26.72 14.85
CA SER A 974 8.83 25.26 15.01
C SER A 974 7.74 24.71 15.94
N ARG A 975 7.06 23.62 15.53
CA ARG A 975 6.04 22.99 16.38
C ARG A 975 6.71 22.07 17.40
N PRO A 976 6.38 22.15 18.71
CA PRO A 976 6.98 21.27 19.74
C PRO A 976 6.83 19.76 19.45
N SER A 977 5.77 19.37 18.73
CA SER A 977 5.53 17.97 18.37
C SER A 977 6.59 17.36 17.44
N GLU A 978 7.40 18.17 16.76
CA GLU A 978 8.48 17.70 15.90
C GLU A 978 9.56 16.94 16.68
N GLU A 979 9.85 17.38 17.90
CA GLU A 979 10.95 16.83 18.71
C GLU A 979 10.73 15.36 19.00
N TYR A 980 9.50 14.92 19.25
CA TYR A 980 9.18 13.51 19.47
C TYR A 980 9.53 12.62 18.26
N PHE A 981 9.36 13.12 17.03
CA PHE A 981 9.74 12.39 15.82
C PHE A 981 11.25 12.34 15.63
N LEU A 982 11.95 13.46 15.91
CA LEU A 982 13.40 13.52 15.84
C LEU A 982 14.06 12.63 16.91
N HIS A 983 13.66 12.73 18.17
CA HIS A 983 14.13 11.83 19.23
C HIS A 983 13.79 10.36 18.95
N SER A 984 12.62 10.07 18.38
CA SER A 984 12.25 8.71 17.94
C SER A 984 13.19 8.15 16.86
N LEU A 985 13.74 9.02 16.00
CA LEU A 985 14.70 8.62 14.97
C LEU A 985 16.11 8.48 15.55
N GLU A 986 16.59 9.45 16.35
CA GLU A 986 17.92 9.43 16.97
C GLU A 986 18.10 8.30 18.01
N ALA A 987 17.05 7.95 18.77
CA ALA A 987 17.09 6.88 19.76
C ALA A 987 17.42 5.49 19.17
N LEU A 988 17.31 5.30 17.85
CA LEU A 988 17.74 4.07 17.19
C LEU A 988 19.27 3.86 17.28
N SER A 989 20.06 4.93 17.36
CA SER A 989 21.53 4.87 17.47
C SER A 989 22.00 4.27 18.79
N SER A 990 21.29 4.59 19.88
CA SER A 990 21.57 4.03 21.21
C SER A 990 20.93 2.65 21.40
N ALA A 991 19.79 2.39 20.77
CA ALA A 991 19.08 1.11 20.87
C ALA A 991 19.66 -0.02 20.01
N LEU A 992 20.34 0.29 18.88
CA LEU A 992 20.74 -0.70 17.87
C LEU A 992 22.22 -0.59 17.47
N SER A 993 22.98 -1.65 17.71
CA SER A 993 24.41 -1.69 17.36
C SER A 993 24.70 -1.39 15.89
N GLY A 994 25.66 -0.48 15.66
CA GLY A 994 26.09 -0.02 14.35
C GLY A 994 25.08 0.86 13.60
N VAL A 995 23.97 1.27 14.20
CA VAL A 995 23.12 2.33 13.66
C VAL A 995 23.74 3.67 14.04
N ASP A 996 23.94 4.56 13.07
CA ASP A 996 24.46 5.91 13.27
C ASP A 996 23.48 6.92 12.66
N ILE A 997 22.67 7.50 13.53
CA ILE A 997 21.74 8.60 13.24
C ILE A 997 22.07 9.70 14.23
N GLN A 998 22.36 10.89 13.72
CA GLN A 998 22.65 12.08 14.49
C GLN A 998 21.73 13.21 14.03
N ILE A 999 21.13 13.94 14.96
CA ILE A 999 20.22 15.04 14.65
C ILE A 999 20.68 16.30 15.36
N ARG A 1000 20.61 17.42 14.65
CA ARG A 1000 20.90 18.74 15.18
C ARG A 1000 19.83 19.74 14.80
N ARG A 1001 19.51 20.62 15.74
CA ARG A 1001 18.75 21.84 15.51
C ARG A 1001 19.70 22.93 15.01
N PHE A 1002 19.34 23.62 13.93
CA PHE A 1002 20.08 24.78 13.44
C PHE A 1002 19.35 26.06 13.86
N ILE A 1003 20.01 26.86 14.69
CA ILE A 1003 19.49 28.12 15.23
C ILE A 1003 20.18 29.28 14.54
N VAL A 1004 19.42 30.10 13.80
CA VAL A 1004 19.93 31.37 13.28
C VAL A 1004 19.95 32.38 14.44
N PRO A 1005 21.09 32.99 14.79
CA PRO A 1005 21.16 33.97 15.88
C PRO A 1005 20.33 35.22 15.56
N ALA A 1006 19.85 35.95 16.57
CA ALA A 1006 19.08 37.17 16.35
C ALA A 1006 19.38 38.25 17.41
N SER A 1007 19.63 39.49 16.96
CA SER A 1007 19.58 40.67 17.84
C SER A 1007 18.15 41.02 18.23
N ASP A 1008 17.96 41.84 19.27
CA ASP A 1008 16.63 42.26 19.70
C ASP A 1008 15.87 43.13 18.68
N ASP A 1009 16.57 43.70 17.69
CA ASP A 1009 15.91 44.34 16.54
C ASP A 1009 15.52 43.30 15.48
N GLN A 1010 16.42 42.36 15.16
CA GLN A 1010 16.14 41.28 14.20
C GLN A 1010 14.99 40.37 14.63
N LYS A 1011 14.76 40.16 15.94
CA LYS A 1011 13.60 39.43 16.48
C LYS A 1011 12.24 40.09 16.15
N LYS A 1012 12.22 41.38 15.80
CA LYS A 1012 10.99 42.08 15.41
C LYS A 1012 10.61 41.83 13.95
N ILE A 1013 11.51 41.22 13.16
CA ILE A 1013 11.25 40.88 11.76
C ILE A 1013 10.48 39.54 11.75
N PRO A 1014 9.17 39.53 11.46
CA PRO A 1014 8.38 38.31 11.46
C PRO A 1014 8.86 37.34 10.38
N PHE A 1015 8.76 36.05 10.65
CA PHE A 1015 9.18 34.95 9.76
C PHE A 1015 10.64 34.98 9.28
N GLY A 1016 11.50 35.80 9.92
CA GLY A 1016 12.95 35.78 9.70
C GLY A 1016 13.65 34.73 10.56
N ARG A 1017 14.99 34.69 10.47
CA ARG A 1017 15.89 33.96 11.39
C ARG A 1017 15.62 32.45 11.44
N VAL A 1018 15.44 31.85 10.27
CA VAL A 1018 15.15 30.43 10.07
C VAL A 1018 16.13 29.78 9.11
N ASN A 1019 16.42 28.49 9.31
CA ASN A 1019 17.06 27.66 8.29
C ASN A 1019 16.00 27.13 7.33
N HIS A 1020 15.85 27.80 6.19
CA HIS A 1020 14.81 27.49 5.22
C HIS A 1020 15.31 26.61 4.07
N ASN A 1021 16.53 26.07 4.13
CA ASN A 1021 17.06 25.07 3.20
C ASN A 1021 16.06 23.90 2.96
N LYS A 1022 16.12 23.27 1.77
CA LYS A 1022 15.52 21.94 1.49
C LYS A 1022 16.45 21.13 0.58
N TYR A 1023 17.49 20.53 1.14
CA TYR A 1023 18.45 19.74 0.37
C TYR A 1023 18.88 18.46 1.08
N MET A 1024 19.39 17.53 0.29
CA MET A 1024 20.00 16.29 0.73
C MET A 1024 21.25 15.99 -0.10
N VAL A 1025 22.29 15.45 0.54
CA VAL A 1025 23.53 15.01 -0.12
C VAL A 1025 23.99 13.66 0.41
N THR A 1026 24.46 12.81 -0.49
CA THR A 1026 24.89 11.42 -0.22
C THR A 1026 26.29 11.18 -0.77
N ASP A 1027 26.81 9.96 -0.66
CA ASP A 1027 28.11 9.58 -1.25
C ASP A 1027 28.19 9.69 -2.79
N ASN A 1028 27.06 9.84 -3.48
CA ASN A 1028 26.98 9.80 -4.94
C ASN A 1028 25.96 10.76 -5.58
N THR A 1029 25.10 11.42 -4.78
CA THR A 1029 23.99 12.24 -5.31
C THR A 1029 23.74 13.48 -4.45
N ALA A 1030 23.46 14.60 -5.11
CA ALA A 1030 22.91 15.82 -4.53
C ALA A 1030 21.44 16.00 -4.95
N TYR A 1031 20.61 16.45 -4.02
CA TYR A 1031 19.22 16.83 -4.23
C TYR A 1031 19.00 18.23 -3.65
N VAL A 1032 18.49 19.17 -4.46
CA VAL A 1032 18.09 20.52 -4.02
C VAL A 1032 16.67 20.77 -4.50
N GLY A 1033 15.76 21.17 -3.61
CA GLY A 1033 14.37 21.42 -3.96
C GLY A 1033 13.68 22.53 -3.18
N THR A 1034 12.37 22.63 -3.35
CA THR A 1034 11.53 23.72 -2.79
C THR A 1034 10.68 23.30 -1.58
N SER A 1035 10.53 21.99 -1.35
CA SER A 1035 9.48 21.38 -0.52
C SER A 1035 9.97 20.97 0.87
N ASN A 1036 9.23 21.36 1.92
CA ASN A 1036 9.48 20.88 3.29
C ASN A 1036 9.08 19.40 3.42
N TRP A 1037 9.60 18.70 4.43
CA TRP A 1037 9.46 17.24 4.52
C TRP A 1037 8.26 16.85 5.40
N SER A 1038 7.06 17.23 4.95
CA SER A 1038 5.75 16.77 5.41
C SER A 1038 4.89 16.34 4.22
N GLY A 1039 3.90 15.47 4.44
CA GLY A 1039 3.21 14.78 3.33
C GLY A 1039 2.46 15.68 2.35
N ASP A 1040 1.89 16.78 2.83
CA ASP A 1040 1.19 17.80 2.04
C ASP A 1040 2.02 18.38 0.87
N TYR A 1041 3.33 18.65 1.08
CA TYR A 1041 4.25 19.11 0.03
C TYR A 1041 4.43 18.15 -1.15
N PHE A 1042 3.97 16.90 -1.02
CA PHE A 1042 4.03 15.88 -2.06
C PHE A 1042 2.64 15.45 -2.55
N ILE A 1043 1.58 15.72 -1.80
CA ILE A 1043 0.20 15.28 -2.09
C ILE A 1043 -0.60 16.34 -2.85
N ASP A 1044 -0.59 17.60 -2.40
CA ASP A 1044 -1.42 18.67 -2.95
C ASP A 1044 -0.66 19.96 -3.27
N THR A 1045 0.50 20.20 -2.65
CA THR A 1045 1.28 21.42 -2.81
C THR A 1045 2.39 21.24 -3.85
N ALA A 1046 2.57 22.21 -4.75
CA ALA A 1046 3.51 22.06 -5.86
C ALA A 1046 4.92 22.54 -5.56
N GLY A 1047 5.89 21.64 -5.70
CA GLY A 1047 7.32 21.91 -5.63
C GLY A 1047 8.09 21.33 -6.81
N ILE A 1048 9.38 21.67 -6.84
CA ILE A 1048 10.37 21.17 -7.81
C ILE A 1048 11.63 20.74 -7.05
N GLY A 1049 12.20 19.63 -7.46
CA GLY A 1049 13.52 19.15 -7.07
C GLY A 1049 14.46 19.03 -8.27
N MET A 1050 15.76 19.19 -8.03
CA MET A 1050 16.84 18.89 -8.97
C MET A 1050 17.72 17.81 -8.37
N VAL A 1051 17.91 16.72 -9.11
CA VAL A 1051 18.80 15.61 -8.74
C VAL A 1051 20.03 15.67 -9.63
N ILE A 1052 21.21 15.58 -9.02
CA ILE A 1052 22.52 15.54 -9.70
C ILE A 1052 23.31 14.37 -9.11
N SER A 1053 23.62 13.34 -9.89
CA SER A 1053 24.35 12.15 -9.43
C SER A 1053 25.61 11.85 -10.25
N SER A 1054 26.56 11.18 -9.60
CA SER A 1054 27.85 10.81 -10.19
C SER A 1054 28.45 9.57 -9.52
N PHE A 1055 29.28 8.84 -10.26
CA PHE A 1055 30.19 7.83 -9.68
C PHE A 1055 31.47 8.43 -9.09
N ASP A 1056 31.93 9.57 -9.62
CA ASP A 1056 33.03 10.36 -9.05
C ASP A 1056 32.50 11.74 -8.67
N THR A 1057 32.49 12.03 -7.38
CA THR A 1057 32.00 13.30 -6.82
C THR A 1057 33.11 14.35 -6.66
N ASN A 1058 34.38 13.99 -6.89
CA ASN A 1058 35.51 14.88 -6.62
C ASN A 1058 35.56 16.05 -7.62
N GLY A 1059 35.67 17.28 -7.10
CA GLY A 1059 35.59 18.51 -7.89
C GLY A 1059 34.18 18.82 -8.44
N THR A 1060 33.14 18.14 -7.97
CA THR A 1060 31.75 18.33 -8.44
C THR A 1060 30.90 19.09 -7.43
N ILE A 1061 29.76 19.61 -7.89
CA ILE A 1061 28.73 20.26 -7.06
C ILE A 1061 28.21 19.37 -5.91
N ILE A 1062 28.35 18.04 -6.00
CA ILE A 1062 27.99 17.10 -4.93
C ILE A 1062 28.96 17.26 -3.74
N GLN A 1063 30.26 17.40 -4.01
CA GLN A 1063 31.28 17.66 -2.98
C GLN A 1063 31.18 19.09 -2.44
N GLU A 1064 30.81 20.07 -3.26
CA GLU A 1064 30.51 21.43 -2.81
C GLU A 1064 29.34 21.44 -1.80
N LEU A 1065 28.24 20.75 -2.12
CA LEU A 1065 27.06 20.66 -1.25
C LEU A 1065 27.38 19.89 0.04
N GLN A 1066 28.19 18.82 -0.04
CA GLN A 1066 28.69 18.13 1.15
C GLN A 1066 29.54 19.04 2.03
N SER A 1067 30.39 19.88 1.42
CA SER A 1067 31.25 20.83 2.14
C SER A 1067 30.44 21.94 2.81
N LEU A 1068 29.36 22.40 2.17
CA LEU A 1068 28.38 23.32 2.76
C LEU A 1068 27.68 22.67 3.96
N PHE A 1069 27.21 21.43 3.82
CA PHE A 1069 26.59 20.69 4.93
C PHE A 1069 27.55 20.53 6.11
N GLU A 1070 28.79 20.11 5.89
CA GLU A 1070 29.77 19.96 6.96
C GLU A 1070 30.14 21.30 7.61
N ARG A 1071 30.19 22.41 6.87
CA ARG A 1071 30.36 23.76 7.44
C ARG A 1071 29.22 24.09 8.40
N ASP A 1072 27.98 23.85 7.98
CA ASP A 1072 26.79 24.18 8.75
C ASP A 1072 26.64 23.27 9.97
N TRP A 1073 26.84 21.96 9.79
CA TRP A 1073 26.79 20.91 10.81
C TRP A 1073 27.83 21.09 11.92
N ASN A 1074 29.06 21.48 11.57
CA ASN A 1074 30.14 21.69 12.53
C ASN A 1074 30.19 23.13 13.08
N SER A 1075 29.24 23.99 12.69
CA SER A 1075 29.15 25.36 13.20
C SER A 1075 28.60 25.43 14.63
N ARG A 1076 28.81 26.57 15.29
CA ARG A 1076 28.20 26.88 16.61
C ARG A 1076 26.67 27.03 16.57
N TYR A 1077 26.06 27.06 15.39
CA TYR A 1077 24.62 27.23 15.18
C TYR A 1077 23.88 25.88 15.14
N ALA A 1078 24.60 24.78 14.93
CA ALA A 1078 24.08 23.42 14.93
C ALA A 1078 24.20 22.78 16.32
N VAL A 1079 23.15 22.90 17.13
CA VAL A 1079 23.05 22.33 18.49
C VAL A 1079 22.42 20.93 18.45
N ARG A 1080 22.71 20.09 19.45
CA ARG A 1080 22.08 18.75 19.57
C ARG A 1080 20.60 18.89 19.96
N LEU A 1081 19.82 17.83 19.77
CA LEU A 1081 18.54 17.69 20.47
C LEU A 1081 18.77 17.75 22.00
N SER A 1082 17.84 18.39 22.72
CA SER A 1082 17.91 18.68 24.16
C SER A 1082 17.32 17.58 25.04
#